data_AF-A0A419HWE2-F1
#
_entry.id   AF-A0A419HWE2-F1
#
_cell.length_a   1.000
_cell.length_b   1.000
_cell.length_c   1.000
_cell.angle_alpha   90.00
_cell.angle_beta   90.00
_cell.angle_gamma   90.00
#
_symmetry.space_group_name_H-M   'P 1'
#
loop_
_entity.id
_entity.type
_entity.pdbx_description
1 polymer ?
#
loop_
_entity_poly.entity_id
_entity_poly.type
_entity_poly.pdbx_seq_one_letter_code
_entity_poly.pdbx_strand_id
1 'polypeptide(L)'
;MKVEVPGYCTLCTSRCGAVYTVDNGVLTGVRPDPGHPTGAAMCPKGRAAPEIVHSPRRLTTPLRRTTPKSDPDPKWEAIGWDEALGEIAGRLGRIAAESGPEAVAFTVTSPSGTPLSDSIGWIERFVRVFGSPNICYSTENCNWHKDFAHAFTFGCGLPAPDYAGTELAVLWGHNPAKSWLAQSAALAEARAKGAALAVIDPRRSTSARDADHWLRVLPGTDAALALGIADQLIRTGNFDTTFVSAWSNGPLLVRAETGRFLRAGELEPGLPGYVVWDEQANGPRPYDTRYPATRPEAFALKGKRRIRTLSGPVDCVPAFERYTDACAEWPPDRTSSVTGVEASALSAFADALGTARSVAYYGWTGVGQHANATQTDRAIATLHALTGSFDAPGGNLVLPQLPITEPVQLAPAQRAKALGIDQHPLGPPAQGWVSARALCRSILSGEPYRTRAMVGFGGNLLLSQPDPHRTAAALRGLEFFVHLDLFANPTSAFADIVLPVTSPWEHEAVRAGFGITQRAQEHVQLRPRMVEPVGLSRSDTDIVFDLARRMGMAGEFFGGDVTAARDHQLAPLGLTVAGLRGKPGGVRIPLPARYRKYTGTAEDGTVTGFATPTGRVELYSERLAEHGYSPVPQHVSPQGADPRFPLMLTCAKSGYFCHSQHRGITSLRKRSPEPLVDLAPELATARGIEDGQWVTISTRNDTVRMRARLDPALDPRVVVAEYGWWQAAPDLGLPGSDPQRAGGSNYNLLIDDAEHDPVSGSVPMRSTVCDIRPAPAVNWTGSREFVVDEITAVTAEVRAVRLVPGDGAPLPDFRPGQHITLTGPGSWTRSYSLTGPAQQGDRTDYRVAVRRVDGGRFSSYVHDELRPGDRVGVTAPQGLFVIPADIEFPVVLVAAGIGITPFLGYLETLAARGGTVPRLVLHYGSRDSSTHAFADRIRALAGKLDRLTVVDHYSRPSSLDRPGHDYTVRGRIRARDIDGDLIRRRARFYLCGPEEMLAELTAGLTERGVPRFDIFAEKFHAAPQRVDIPDGAEASVHFERSNRTLRWRRADGTLLELAERAGIPLPNGCRVGQCESCAVGLLAGQVAHLVPPADELPEATCLACQAMPLTDLTIDA
;
A
#
# COMPACT_ATOMS: atom_id res chain seq x y z
N MET A 1 19.76 -19.33 20.85
CA MET A 1 20.83 -18.53 20.26
C MET A 1 20.19 -17.47 19.39
N LYS A 2 20.53 -16.20 19.64
CA LYS A 2 20.12 -15.06 18.83
C LYS A 2 21.09 -14.90 17.65
N VAL A 3 20.57 -14.87 16.44
CA VAL A 3 21.35 -14.72 15.19
C VAL A 3 20.79 -13.58 14.35
N GLU A 4 21.66 -12.88 13.65
CA GLU A 4 21.29 -11.89 12.64
C GLU A 4 21.44 -12.50 11.24
N VAL A 5 20.39 -12.43 10.44
CA VAL A 5 20.33 -13.03 9.10
C VAL A 5 20.09 -11.94 8.07
N PRO A 6 21.04 -11.67 7.14
CA PRO A 6 20.82 -10.69 6.08
C PRO A 6 19.85 -11.24 5.02
N GLY A 7 19.10 -10.35 4.39
CA GLY A 7 18.16 -10.66 3.32
C GLY A 7 17.47 -9.41 2.78
N TYR A 8 16.27 -9.58 2.25
CA TYR A 8 15.42 -8.47 1.79
C TYR A 8 13.95 -8.77 2.06
N CYS A 9 13.14 -7.72 2.21
CA CYS A 9 11.69 -7.81 2.39
C CYS A 9 11.02 -7.83 1.02
N THR A 10 10.22 -8.85 0.71
CA THR A 10 9.56 -9.03 -0.61
C THR A 10 8.06 -8.69 -0.56
N LEU A 11 7.58 -8.04 0.50
CA LEU A 11 6.15 -7.66 0.61
C LEU A 11 5.69 -6.64 -0.46
N CYS A 12 6.60 -6.00 -1.19
CA CYS A 12 6.28 -5.10 -2.29
C CYS A 12 7.47 -4.93 -3.25
N THR A 13 7.25 -4.20 -4.34
CA THR A 13 8.26 -3.94 -5.39
C THR A 13 9.56 -3.33 -4.88
N SER A 14 9.54 -2.61 -3.75
CA SER A 14 10.72 -1.92 -3.20
C SER A 14 11.84 -2.87 -2.79
N ARG A 15 11.51 -4.12 -2.46
CA ARG A 15 12.48 -5.17 -2.08
C ARG A 15 13.59 -4.68 -1.15
N CYS A 16 13.20 -4.05 -0.04
CA CYS A 16 14.12 -3.38 0.87
C CYS A 16 15.10 -4.38 1.50
N GLY A 17 16.41 -4.13 1.36
CA GLY A 17 17.44 -4.88 2.07
C GLY A 17 17.30 -4.76 3.58
N ALA A 18 17.49 -5.87 4.30
CA ALA A 18 17.17 -5.97 5.71
C ALA A 18 18.04 -6.98 6.45
N VAL A 19 18.22 -6.75 7.74
CA VAL A 19 18.75 -7.74 8.69
C VAL A 19 17.62 -8.20 9.60
N TYR A 20 17.46 -9.51 9.71
CA TYR A 20 16.44 -10.18 10.49
C TYR A 20 17.06 -10.76 11.76
N THR A 21 16.45 -10.48 12.91
CA THR A 21 16.86 -11.05 14.20
C THR A 21 16.03 -12.30 14.47
N VAL A 22 16.70 -13.44 14.57
CA VAL A 22 16.06 -14.72 14.90
C VAL A 22 16.62 -15.19 16.25
N ASP A 23 15.74 -15.43 17.21
CA ASP A 23 16.11 -15.94 18.53
C ASP A 23 15.42 -17.27 18.79
N ASN A 24 16.22 -18.33 19.00
CA ASN A 24 15.74 -19.69 19.23
C ASN A 24 14.75 -20.17 18.13
N GLY A 25 15.04 -19.84 16.86
CA GLY A 25 14.19 -20.19 15.71
C GLY A 25 12.96 -19.29 15.53
N VAL A 26 12.77 -18.29 16.37
CA VAL A 26 11.66 -17.32 16.29
C VAL A 26 12.17 -16.01 15.71
N LEU A 27 11.57 -15.55 14.61
CA LEU A 27 11.79 -14.20 14.11
C LEU A 27 11.27 -13.15 15.11
N THR A 28 12.14 -12.31 15.66
CA THR A 28 11.82 -11.33 16.72
C THR A 28 12.01 -9.88 16.29
N GLY A 29 12.76 -9.60 15.22
CA GLY A 29 13.01 -8.23 14.80
C GLY A 29 13.47 -8.10 13.34
N VAL A 30 13.30 -6.89 12.80
CA VAL A 30 13.74 -6.50 11.45
C VAL A 30 14.31 -5.09 11.49
N ARG A 31 15.49 -4.90 10.92
CA ARG A 31 16.09 -3.58 10.72
C ARG A 31 16.54 -3.40 9.26
N PRO A 32 16.60 -2.17 8.73
CA PRO A 32 17.22 -1.92 7.43
C PRO A 32 18.68 -2.39 7.38
N ASP A 33 19.14 -2.77 6.18
CA ASP A 33 20.55 -3.06 5.89
C ASP A 33 21.13 -2.00 4.94
N PRO A 34 21.76 -0.92 5.45
CA PRO A 34 22.34 0.13 4.60
C PRO A 34 23.44 -0.37 3.65
N GLY A 35 24.02 -1.56 3.89
CA GLY A 35 24.99 -2.19 2.98
C GLY A 35 24.35 -2.69 1.68
N HIS A 36 23.06 -3.05 1.73
CA HIS A 36 22.29 -3.51 0.58
C HIS A 36 21.84 -2.31 -0.29
N PRO A 37 21.87 -2.41 -1.64
CA PRO A 37 21.55 -1.28 -2.55
C PRO A 37 20.13 -0.71 -2.42
N THR A 38 19.22 -1.41 -1.74
CA THR A 38 17.84 -0.98 -1.47
C THR A 38 17.51 -0.93 0.02
N GLY A 39 18.52 -1.03 0.90
CA GLY A 39 18.32 -1.21 2.34
C GLY A 39 18.45 0.05 3.19
N ALA A 40 18.34 1.24 2.59
CA ALA A 40 18.38 2.52 3.33
C ALA A 40 17.26 2.66 4.38
N ALA A 41 16.10 2.04 4.16
CA ALA A 41 14.92 2.17 5.01
C ALA A 41 14.07 0.91 5.08
N MET A 42 13.24 0.81 6.13
CA MET A 42 12.23 -0.24 6.31
C MET A 42 10.89 0.36 6.70
N CYS A 43 9.81 -0.05 6.00
CA CYS A 43 8.45 0.43 6.30
C CYS A 43 7.80 -0.35 7.46
N PRO A 44 6.68 0.13 8.03
CA PRO A 44 6.02 -0.54 9.16
C PRO A 44 5.57 -1.96 8.80
N LYS A 45 5.14 -2.16 7.55
CA LYS A 45 4.72 -3.47 7.02
C LYS A 45 5.84 -4.50 7.08
N GLY A 46 7.07 -4.09 6.73
CA GLY A 46 8.25 -4.95 6.83
C GLY A 46 8.69 -5.17 8.28
N ARG A 47 8.57 -4.16 9.15
CA ARG A 47 8.82 -4.32 10.60
C ARG A 47 7.83 -5.24 11.30
N ALA A 48 6.62 -5.37 10.78
CA ALA A 48 5.60 -6.30 11.27
C ALA A 48 5.87 -7.77 10.90
N ALA A 49 7.00 -8.10 10.25
CA ALA A 49 7.33 -9.49 9.88
C ALA A 49 7.21 -10.49 11.04
N PRO A 50 7.71 -10.23 12.27
CA PRO A 50 7.53 -11.15 13.40
C PRO A 50 6.05 -11.47 13.66
N GLU A 51 5.19 -10.45 13.61
CA GLU A 51 3.75 -10.61 13.84
C GLU A 51 3.07 -11.35 12.68
N ILE A 52 3.46 -11.07 11.43
CA ILE A 52 2.92 -11.76 10.25
C ILE A 52 3.27 -13.25 10.27
N VAL A 53 4.55 -13.59 10.50
CA VAL A 53 5.06 -14.97 10.51
C VAL A 53 4.40 -15.78 11.62
N HIS A 54 4.38 -15.23 12.84
CA HIS A 54 3.95 -15.92 14.05
C HIS A 54 2.49 -15.66 14.42
N SER A 55 1.69 -15.13 13.48
CA SER A 55 0.27 -14.91 13.68
C SER A 55 -0.43 -16.26 13.85
N PRO A 56 -1.22 -16.44 14.93
CA PRO A 56 -1.97 -17.68 15.15
C PRO A 56 -3.14 -17.87 14.19
N ARG A 57 -3.47 -16.84 13.38
CA ARG A 57 -4.60 -16.86 12.42
C ARG A 57 -4.17 -17.25 11.01
N ARG A 58 -2.93 -17.69 10.82
CA ARG A 58 -2.43 -18.20 9.54
C ARG A 58 -3.13 -19.49 9.15
N LEU A 59 -3.24 -19.72 7.84
CA LEU A 59 -3.52 -21.04 7.32
C LEU A 59 -2.27 -21.91 7.55
N THR A 60 -2.45 -23.06 8.19
CA THR A 60 -1.33 -23.97 8.53
C THR A 60 -1.52 -25.40 8.05
N THR A 61 -2.69 -25.74 7.50
CA THR A 61 -3.04 -27.09 7.05
C THR A 61 -3.91 -27.00 5.80
N PRO A 62 -3.77 -27.89 4.80
CA PRO A 62 -4.71 -27.96 3.68
C PRO A 62 -6.14 -28.21 4.17
N LEU A 63 -7.10 -27.48 3.62
CA LEU A 63 -8.50 -27.55 4.00
C LEU A 63 -9.38 -27.91 2.79
N ARG A 64 -10.30 -28.85 2.97
CA ARG A 64 -11.36 -29.17 2.00
C ARG A 64 -12.69 -28.62 2.50
N ARG A 65 -13.44 -27.99 1.60
CA ARG A 65 -14.79 -27.50 1.84
C ARG A 65 -15.76 -28.67 1.98
N THR A 66 -16.66 -28.61 2.96
CA THR A 66 -17.65 -29.67 3.25
C THR A 66 -19.09 -29.29 2.92
N THR A 67 -19.34 -28.02 2.57
CA THR A 67 -20.67 -27.51 2.19
C THR A 67 -20.67 -26.99 0.74
N PRO A 68 -21.83 -26.90 0.08
CA PRO A 68 -21.93 -26.27 -1.24
C PRO A 68 -21.47 -24.80 -1.22
N LYS A 69 -20.92 -24.29 -2.34
CA LYS A 69 -20.46 -22.87 -2.48
C LYS A 69 -21.57 -21.83 -2.27
N SER A 70 -22.84 -22.23 -2.27
CA SER A 70 -23.98 -21.38 -1.92
C SER A 70 -24.13 -21.15 -0.43
N ASP A 71 -23.54 -21.99 0.43
CA ASP A 71 -23.58 -21.83 1.88
C ASP A 71 -22.62 -20.70 2.32
N PRO A 72 -23.09 -19.71 3.11
CA PRO A 72 -22.25 -18.64 3.63
C PRO A 72 -21.16 -19.14 4.59
N ASP A 73 -21.33 -20.29 5.24
CA ASP A 73 -20.29 -20.93 6.05
C ASP A 73 -19.65 -22.10 5.29
N PRO A 74 -18.41 -21.94 4.77
CA PRO A 74 -17.77 -22.97 3.97
C PRO A 74 -17.60 -24.31 4.69
N LYS A 75 -17.43 -24.30 6.03
CA LYS A 75 -17.02 -25.44 6.87
C LYS A 75 -15.88 -26.27 6.31
N TRP A 76 -14.78 -26.32 7.05
CA TRP A 76 -13.55 -26.93 6.57
C TRP A 76 -13.24 -28.26 7.27
N GLU A 77 -12.84 -29.24 6.48
CA GLU A 77 -12.18 -30.46 6.92
C GLU A 77 -10.67 -30.36 6.64
N ALA A 78 -9.84 -30.66 7.62
CA ALA A 78 -8.39 -30.72 7.41
C ALA A 78 -8.02 -32.00 6.64
N ILE A 79 -7.25 -31.85 5.56
CA ILE A 79 -6.80 -32.98 4.72
C ILE A 79 -5.27 -32.99 4.57
N GLY A 80 -4.72 -34.14 4.18
CA GLY A 80 -3.29 -34.29 3.92
C GLY A 80 -2.85 -33.65 2.59
N TRP A 81 -1.56 -33.32 2.47
CA TRP A 81 -1.01 -32.75 1.23
C TRP A 81 -1.14 -33.69 0.03
N ASP A 82 -0.90 -35.00 0.22
CA ASP A 82 -1.00 -35.96 -0.87
C ASP A 82 -2.41 -36.09 -1.41
N GLU A 83 -3.40 -36.07 -0.51
CA GLU A 83 -4.81 -36.09 -0.83
C GLU A 83 -5.22 -34.79 -1.56
N ALA A 84 -4.85 -33.64 -1.01
CA ALA A 84 -5.15 -32.33 -1.61
C ALA A 84 -4.59 -32.21 -3.02
N LEU A 85 -3.29 -32.46 -3.21
CA LEU A 85 -2.63 -32.32 -4.51
C LEU A 85 -3.05 -33.40 -5.50
N GLY A 86 -3.35 -34.62 -5.04
CA GLY A 86 -3.90 -35.69 -5.87
C GLY A 86 -5.27 -35.32 -6.44
N GLU A 87 -6.16 -34.81 -5.59
CA GLU A 87 -7.49 -34.35 -6.03
C GLU A 87 -7.40 -33.16 -7.00
N ILE A 88 -6.54 -32.18 -6.70
CA ILE A 88 -6.33 -31.01 -7.57
C ILE A 88 -5.84 -31.46 -8.95
N ALA A 89 -4.75 -32.25 -9.00
CA ALA A 89 -4.19 -32.73 -10.26
C ALA A 89 -5.22 -33.54 -11.08
N GLY A 90 -5.96 -34.43 -10.42
CA GLY A 90 -7.00 -35.24 -11.06
C GLY A 90 -8.15 -34.41 -11.64
N ARG A 91 -8.69 -33.45 -10.89
CA ARG A 91 -9.80 -32.60 -11.36
C ARG A 91 -9.38 -31.63 -12.46
N LEU A 92 -8.21 -30.99 -12.33
CA LEU A 92 -7.69 -30.10 -13.36
C LEU A 92 -7.38 -30.86 -14.66
N GLY A 93 -6.73 -32.02 -14.55
CA GLY A 93 -6.41 -32.88 -15.70
C GLY A 93 -7.66 -33.37 -16.42
N ARG A 94 -8.70 -33.78 -15.67
CA ARG A 94 -9.99 -34.19 -16.25
C ARG A 94 -10.65 -33.04 -17.02
N ILE A 95 -10.74 -31.85 -16.44
CA ILE A 95 -11.34 -30.68 -17.09
C ILE A 95 -10.57 -30.30 -18.37
N ALA A 96 -9.23 -30.33 -18.31
CA ALA A 96 -8.39 -30.05 -19.48
C ALA A 96 -8.61 -31.08 -20.61
N ALA A 97 -8.76 -32.37 -20.27
CA ALA A 97 -9.03 -33.42 -21.24
C ALA A 97 -10.43 -33.32 -21.87
N GLU A 98 -11.45 -32.94 -21.08
CA GLU A 98 -12.84 -32.83 -21.53
C GLU A 98 -13.12 -31.54 -22.33
N SER A 99 -12.48 -30.42 -21.98
CA SER A 99 -12.87 -29.09 -22.47
C SER A 99 -11.70 -28.22 -22.95
N GLY A 100 -10.50 -28.79 -23.01
CA GLY A 100 -9.27 -28.06 -23.31
C GLY A 100 -8.67 -27.36 -22.08
N PRO A 101 -7.35 -27.15 -22.05
CA PRO A 101 -6.68 -26.50 -20.92
C PRO A 101 -7.12 -25.04 -20.71
N GLU A 102 -7.67 -24.38 -21.73
CA GLU A 102 -8.28 -23.06 -21.62
C GLU A 102 -9.51 -23.01 -20.69
N ALA A 103 -10.16 -24.13 -20.41
CA ALA A 103 -11.27 -24.20 -19.46
C ALA A 103 -10.82 -24.06 -17.98
N VAL A 104 -9.50 -24.06 -17.72
CA VAL A 104 -8.92 -23.79 -16.41
C VAL A 104 -8.24 -22.42 -16.42
N ALA A 105 -8.63 -21.55 -15.50
CA ALA A 105 -8.03 -20.23 -15.34
C ALA A 105 -7.11 -20.17 -14.10
N PHE A 106 -6.19 -19.22 -14.11
CA PHE A 106 -5.24 -19.02 -13.03
C PHE A 106 -5.26 -17.56 -12.60
N THR A 107 -5.60 -17.27 -11.35
CA THR A 107 -5.52 -15.89 -10.83
C THR A 107 -4.25 -15.74 -10.02
N VAL A 108 -3.44 -14.75 -10.36
CA VAL A 108 -2.12 -14.57 -9.75
C VAL A 108 -2.04 -13.14 -9.25
N THR A 109 -1.77 -12.94 -7.96
CA THR A 109 -1.67 -11.59 -7.42
C THR A 109 -0.42 -10.86 -7.95
N SER A 110 -0.52 -9.54 -8.08
CA SER A 110 0.58 -8.73 -8.62
C SER A 110 1.82 -8.78 -7.72
N PRO A 111 3.04 -8.91 -8.29
CA PRO A 111 4.28 -8.88 -7.52
C PRO A 111 4.59 -7.48 -6.94
N SER A 112 3.80 -6.45 -7.27
CA SER A 112 4.02 -5.09 -6.80
C SER A 112 3.69 -4.89 -5.31
N GLY A 113 2.90 -5.77 -4.70
CA GLY A 113 2.44 -5.63 -3.31
C GLY A 113 2.30 -6.95 -2.55
N THR A 114 3.03 -8.00 -2.98
CA THR A 114 2.95 -9.36 -2.41
C THR A 114 4.30 -10.08 -2.48
N PRO A 115 4.56 -11.07 -1.61
CA PRO A 115 5.76 -11.92 -1.69
C PRO A 115 5.78 -12.87 -2.89
N LEU A 116 4.70 -12.92 -3.68
CA LEU A 116 4.58 -13.84 -4.83
C LEU A 116 5.65 -13.60 -5.91
N SER A 117 6.34 -12.45 -5.86
CA SER A 117 7.47 -12.16 -6.75
C SER A 117 8.61 -13.19 -6.67
N ASP A 118 8.66 -14.00 -5.61
CA ASP A 118 9.63 -15.08 -5.43
C ASP A 118 9.28 -16.37 -6.21
N SER A 119 7.99 -16.54 -6.57
CA SER A 119 7.46 -17.76 -7.19
C SER A 119 6.80 -17.53 -8.54
N ILE A 120 6.52 -16.27 -8.91
CA ILE A 120 5.74 -15.89 -10.09
C ILE A 120 6.26 -16.53 -11.39
N GLY A 121 7.58 -16.58 -11.62
CA GLY A 121 8.13 -17.19 -12.83
C GLY A 121 7.86 -18.69 -12.93
N TRP A 122 7.86 -19.40 -11.80
CA TRP A 122 7.56 -20.84 -11.74
C TRP A 122 6.06 -21.12 -11.87
N ILE A 123 5.22 -20.24 -11.32
CA ILE A 123 3.77 -20.28 -11.51
C ILE A 123 3.44 -20.07 -13.00
N GLU A 124 4.01 -19.05 -13.65
CA GLU A 124 3.79 -18.81 -15.09
C GLU A 124 4.27 -19.99 -15.94
N ARG A 125 5.43 -20.56 -15.61
CA ARG A 125 5.90 -21.78 -16.28
C ARG A 125 4.86 -22.91 -16.14
N PHE A 126 4.32 -23.11 -14.94
CA PHE A 126 3.34 -24.18 -14.69
C PHE A 126 2.09 -23.98 -15.54
N VAL A 127 1.54 -22.77 -15.54
CA VAL A 127 0.33 -22.45 -16.32
C VAL A 127 0.56 -22.63 -17.82
N ARG A 128 1.71 -22.18 -18.34
CA ARG A 128 2.01 -22.26 -19.77
C ARG A 128 2.32 -23.70 -20.22
N VAL A 129 3.01 -24.50 -19.41
CA VAL A 129 3.22 -25.93 -19.70
C VAL A 129 1.92 -26.71 -19.59
N PHE A 130 1.05 -26.37 -18.63
CA PHE A 130 -0.32 -26.90 -18.55
C PHE A 130 -1.17 -26.55 -19.79
N GLY A 131 -0.84 -25.45 -20.47
CA GLY A 131 -1.45 -25.05 -21.75
C GLY A 131 -2.61 -24.07 -21.61
N SER A 132 -2.83 -23.45 -20.44
CA SER A 132 -3.88 -22.44 -20.30
C SER A 132 -3.39 -21.06 -20.75
N PRO A 133 -4.13 -20.36 -21.62
CA PRO A 133 -3.85 -18.96 -21.97
C PRO A 133 -4.46 -17.97 -20.96
N ASN A 134 -5.11 -18.45 -19.90
CA ASN A 134 -5.98 -17.64 -19.04
C ASN A 134 -5.34 -17.38 -17.68
N ILE A 135 -4.33 -16.49 -17.66
CA ILE A 135 -3.72 -15.97 -16.42
C ILE A 135 -4.30 -14.59 -16.12
N CYS A 136 -4.98 -14.42 -14.99
CA CYS A 136 -5.56 -13.16 -14.55
C CYS A 136 -4.69 -12.51 -13.48
N TYR A 137 -3.92 -11.48 -13.86
CA TYR A 137 -3.11 -10.66 -12.94
C TYR A 137 -3.77 -9.38 -12.47
N SER A 138 -4.90 -8.99 -13.09
CA SER A 138 -5.48 -7.65 -12.92
C SER A 138 -4.55 -6.52 -13.43
N THR A 139 -3.80 -6.76 -14.52
CA THR A 139 -2.88 -5.75 -15.12
C THR A 139 -3.62 -4.49 -15.57
N GLU A 140 -4.87 -4.65 -16.01
CA GLU A 140 -5.81 -3.59 -16.38
C GLU A 140 -6.04 -2.58 -15.25
N ASN A 141 -5.89 -3.01 -13.99
CA ASN A 141 -6.06 -2.19 -12.79
C ASN A 141 -4.74 -1.87 -12.10
N CYS A 142 -3.58 -2.16 -12.69
CA CYS A 142 -2.30 -1.98 -12.02
C CYS A 142 -1.28 -1.24 -12.89
N ASN A 143 -0.72 -1.92 -13.88
CA ASN A 143 0.53 -1.53 -14.54
C ASN A 143 0.42 -1.47 -16.07
N TRP A 144 -0.76 -1.73 -16.64
CA TRP A 144 -0.97 -1.69 -18.09
C TRP A 144 -0.36 -0.45 -18.76
N HIS A 145 -0.76 0.73 -18.29
CA HIS A 145 -0.32 2.02 -18.82
C HIS A 145 1.22 2.10 -18.93
N LYS A 146 1.93 1.97 -17.80
CA LYS A 146 3.39 2.14 -17.79
C LYS A 146 4.15 1.00 -18.46
N ASP A 147 3.67 -0.25 -18.37
CA ASP A 147 4.46 -1.40 -18.85
C ASP A 147 4.20 -1.72 -20.33
N PHE A 148 3.03 -1.35 -20.87
CA PHE A 148 2.61 -1.72 -22.23
C PHE A 148 2.10 -0.55 -23.07
N ALA A 149 1.34 0.41 -22.51
CA ALA A 149 0.90 1.56 -23.30
C ALA A 149 2.07 2.47 -23.69
N HIS A 150 3.05 2.64 -22.81
CA HIS A 150 4.30 3.38 -23.08
C HIS A 150 5.07 2.81 -24.29
N ALA A 151 4.95 1.50 -24.54
CA ALA A 151 5.59 0.84 -25.67
C ALA A 151 5.01 1.26 -27.04
N PHE A 152 3.78 1.80 -27.07
CA PHE A 152 3.24 2.40 -28.30
C PHE A 152 3.99 3.67 -28.72
N THR A 153 4.77 4.29 -27.83
CA THR A 153 5.56 5.49 -28.09
C THR A 153 7.05 5.17 -28.24
N PHE A 154 7.64 4.42 -27.31
CA PHE A 154 9.09 4.16 -27.27
C PHE A 154 9.50 2.71 -27.57
N GLY A 155 8.54 1.80 -27.79
CA GLY A 155 8.82 0.37 -28.03
C GLY A 155 9.17 -0.44 -26.77
N CYS A 156 9.13 0.17 -25.59
CA CYS A 156 9.31 -0.51 -24.31
C CYS A 156 8.42 0.11 -23.23
N GLY A 157 8.20 -0.63 -22.14
CA GLY A 157 7.60 -0.08 -20.92
C GLY A 157 8.45 1.03 -20.30
N LEU A 158 7.84 1.85 -19.45
CA LEU A 158 8.44 3.01 -18.79
C LEU A 158 9.76 2.63 -18.10
N PRO A 159 10.91 3.12 -18.61
CA PRO A 159 12.21 2.76 -18.05
C PRO A 159 12.45 3.37 -16.67
N ALA A 160 13.44 2.83 -15.95
CA ALA A 160 13.80 3.34 -14.64
C ALA A 160 14.40 4.76 -14.75
N PRO A 161 14.00 5.69 -13.88
CA PRO A 161 14.55 7.05 -13.86
C PRO A 161 16.00 7.04 -13.33
N ASP A 162 16.91 7.71 -14.03
CA ASP A 162 18.29 7.94 -13.60
C ASP A 162 18.37 9.20 -12.72
N TYR A 163 17.83 9.09 -11.51
CA TYR A 163 17.77 10.22 -10.57
C TYR A 163 19.14 10.83 -10.23
N ALA A 164 20.21 10.03 -10.27
CA ALA A 164 21.54 10.48 -9.87
C ALA A 164 22.10 11.63 -10.73
N GLY A 165 21.69 11.71 -12.00
CA GLY A 165 22.07 12.76 -12.95
C GLY A 165 20.92 13.68 -13.38
N THR A 166 19.76 13.59 -12.73
CA THR A 166 18.55 14.32 -13.12
C THR A 166 18.61 15.78 -12.67
N GLU A 167 18.23 16.72 -13.56
CA GLU A 167 18.00 18.13 -13.21
C GLU A 167 16.55 18.37 -12.77
N LEU A 168 15.57 17.78 -13.46
CA LEU A 168 14.16 17.82 -13.09
C LEU A 168 13.57 16.40 -13.00
N ALA A 169 13.19 16.01 -11.78
CA ALA A 169 12.46 14.77 -11.53
C ALA A 169 10.96 15.03 -11.55
N VAL A 170 10.20 14.20 -12.27
CA VAL A 170 8.73 14.32 -12.38
C VAL A 170 8.05 13.08 -11.84
N LEU A 171 7.18 13.24 -10.84
CA LEU A 171 6.31 12.18 -10.34
C LEU A 171 4.87 12.45 -10.75
N TRP A 172 4.29 11.55 -11.54
CA TRP A 172 2.94 11.74 -12.08
C TRP A 172 2.00 10.65 -11.60
N GLY A 173 1.01 10.99 -10.77
CA GLY A 173 0.08 10.01 -10.20
C GLY A 173 0.78 8.92 -9.37
N HIS A 174 1.93 9.24 -8.76
CA HIS A 174 2.78 8.29 -8.04
C HIS A 174 3.38 8.89 -6.78
N ASN A 175 3.41 8.11 -5.69
CA ASN A 175 3.91 8.55 -4.38
C ASN A 175 4.88 7.51 -3.78
N PRO A 176 6.18 7.56 -4.14
CA PRO A 176 7.17 6.59 -3.69
C PRO A 176 7.40 6.60 -2.17
N ALA A 177 7.15 7.72 -1.48
CA ALA A 177 7.31 7.79 -0.03
C ALA A 177 6.36 6.83 0.72
N LYS A 178 5.24 6.43 0.11
CA LYS A 178 4.31 5.43 0.65
C LYS A 178 4.41 4.06 -0.02
N SER A 179 4.76 4.00 -1.32
CA SER A 179 4.69 2.77 -2.11
C SER A 179 6.03 2.20 -2.59
N TRP A 180 7.14 2.95 -2.52
CA TRP A 180 8.46 2.51 -2.98
C TRP A 180 9.61 3.25 -2.29
N LEU A 181 9.98 2.82 -1.09
CA LEU A 181 10.98 3.52 -0.26
C LEU A 181 12.37 3.62 -0.91
N ALA A 182 12.81 2.58 -1.65
CA ALA A 182 14.09 2.64 -2.36
C ALA A 182 14.11 3.77 -3.42
N GLN A 183 12.99 4.00 -4.10
CA GLN A 183 12.86 5.11 -5.04
C GLN A 183 12.79 6.47 -4.32
N SER A 184 12.10 6.52 -3.18
CA SER A 184 12.06 7.71 -2.32
C SER A 184 13.46 8.12 -1.84
N ALA A 185 14.32 7.15 -1.51
CA ALA A 185 15.70 7.40 -1.12
C ALA A 185 16.53 7.95 -2.30
N ALA A 186 16.43 7.32 -3.48
CA ALA A 186 17.13 7.80 -4.68
C ALA A 186 16.73 9.22 -5.10
N LEU A 187 15.43 9.55 -5.01
CA LEU A 187 14.93 10.91 -5.23
C LEU A 187 15.49 11.91 -4.22
N ALA A 188 15.54 11.54 -2.94
CA ALA A 188 16.08 12.40 -1.91
C ALA A 188 17.57 12.69 -2.12
N GLU A 189 18.36 11.69 -2.54
CA GLU A 189 19.77 11.87 -2.93
C GLU A 189 19.92 12.83 -4.12
N ALA A 190 19.03 12.74 -5.11
CA ALA A 190 19.03 13.67 -6.25
C ALA A 190 18.70 15.10 -5.83
N ARG A 191 17.68 15.29 -4.97
CA ARG A 191 17.32 16.60 -4.44
C ARG A 191 18.43 17.23 -3.60
N ALA A 192 19.14 16.43 -2.80
CA ALA A 192 20.29 16.90 -2.05
C ALA A 192 21.44 17.41 -2.95
N LYS A 193 21.47 16.99 -4.21
CA LYS A 193 22.41 17.46 -5.25
C LYS A 193 21.86 18.62 -6.10
N GLY A 194 20.66 19.13 -5.77
CA GLY A 194 20.05 20.26 -6.45
C GLY A 194 19.02 19.92 -7.52
N ALA A 195 18.60 18.66 -7.67
CA ALA A 195 17.53 18.31 -8.60
C ALA A 195 16.19 18.92 -8.16
N ALA A 196 15.50 19.58 -9.08
CA ALA A 196 14.13 20.04 -8.89
C ALA A 196 13.15 18.86 -8.95
N LEU A 197 12.03 18.97 -8.23
CA LEU A 197 10.98 17.96 -8.18
C LEU A 197 9.63 18.57 -8.57
N ALA A 198 9.02 18.01 -9.62
CA ALA A 198 7.63 18.23 -9.95
C ALA A 198 6.76 17.04 -9.54
N VAL A 199 5.61 17.30 -8.92
CA VAL A 199 4.62 16.30 -8.53
C VAL A 199 3.26 16.67 -9.08
N ILE A 200 2.70 15.78 -9.90
CA ILE A 200 1.35 15.89 -10.43
C ILE A 200 0.49 14.89 -9.66
N ASP A 201 -0.28 15.38 -8.69
CA ASP A 201 -1.17 14.58 -7.82
C ASP A 201 -2.32 15.48 -7.35
N PRO A 202 -3.60 15.02 -7.37
CA PRO A 202 -4.74 15.77 -6.81
C PRO A 202 -4.56 16.13 -5.33
N ARG A 203 -3.70 15.40 -4.61
CA ARG A 203 -3.41 15.64 -3.20
C ARG A 203 -2.05 16.29 -3.07
N ARG A 204 -1.89 17.09 -2.00
CA ARG A 204 -0.57 17.48 -1.53
C ARG A 204 0.08 16.31 -0.78
N SER A 205 0.38 15.27 -1.55
CA SER A 205 0.93 14.02 -1.06
C SER A 205 2.26 14.24 -0.35
N THR A 206 2.75 13.20 0.33
CA THR A 206 4.04 13.22 1.02
C THR A 206 5.21 13.57 0.10
N SER A 207 5.13 13.21 -1.19
CA SER A 207 6.13 13.62 -2.18
C SER A 207 5.90 15.05 -2.69
N ALA A 208 4.66 15.55 -2.67
CA ALA A 208 4.31 16.89 -3.15
C ALA A 208 4.55 18.01 -2.13
N ARG A 209 4.65 17.69 -0.82
CA ARG A 209 4.75 18.69 0.26
C ARG A 209 5.85 19.73 0.02
N ASP A 210 7.02 19.24 -0.38
CA ASP A 210 8.24 20.00 -0.57
C ASP A 210 8.68 20.04 -2.05
N ALA A 211 7.77 19.75 -2.99
CA ALA A 211 8.06 19.78 -4.42
C ALA A 211 8.17 21.23 -4.91
N ASP A 212 9.09 21.46 -5.86
CA ASP A 212 9.29 22.76 -6.51
C ASP A 212 8.08 23.13 -7.39
N HIS A 213 7.45 22.12 -7.98
CA HIS A 213 6.18 22.25 -8.69
C HIS A 213 5.19 21.21 -8.17
N TRP A 214 4.06 21.65 -7.61
CA TRP A 214 2.92 20.77 -7.33
C TRP A 214 1.74 21.19 -8.19
N LEU A 215 1.34 20.31 -9.12
CA LEU A 215 0.19 20.52 -9.98
C LEU A 215 -0.98 19.70 -9.42
N ARG A 216 -1.95 20.40 -8.82
CA ARG A 216 -3.16 19.81 -8.23
C ARG A 216 -4.18 19.45 -9.32
N VAL A 217 -3.83 18.45 -10.13
CA VAL A 217 -4.67 17.96 -11.23
C VAL A 217 -5.95 17.30 -10.72
N LEU A 218 -7.08 17.55 -11.39
CA LEU A 218 -8.33 16.84 -11.11
C LEU A 218 -8.23 15.39 -11.61
N PRO A 219 -8.70 14.39 -10.84
CA PRO A 219 -8.57 12.99 -11.23
C PRO A 219 -9.17 12.68 -12.61
N GLY A 220 -8.40 12.03 -13.48
CA GLY A 220 -8.81 11.64 -14.82
C GLY A 220 -8.65 12.73 -15.88
N THR A 221 -7.99 13.84 -15.56
CA THR A 221 -7.73 14.96 -16.50
C THR A 221 -6.26 15.08 -16.91
N ASP A 222 -5.43 14.12 -16.53
CA ASP A 222 -3.98 14.09 -16.78
C ASP A 222 -3.60 14.17 -18.26
N ALA A 223 -4.39 13.53 -19.14
CA ALA A 223 -4.16 13.61 -20.60
C ALA A 223 -4.30 15.05 -21.12
N ALA A 224 -5.30 15.80 -20.63
CA ALA A 224 -5.50 17.20 -20.98
C ALA A 224 -4.34 18.06 -20.47
N LEU A 225 -3.87 17.81 -19.25
CA LEU A 225 -2.71 18.50 -18.70
C LEU A 225 -1.44 18.26 -19.54
N ALA A 226 -1.16 17.00 -19.88
CA ALA A 226 0.01 16.66 -20.69
C ALA A 226 -0.04 17.30 -22.10
N LEU A 227 -1.20 17.25 -22.76
CA LEU A 227 -1.41 17.88 -24.07
C LEU A 227 -1.28 19.42 -24.00
N GLY A 228 -1.81 20.06 -22.96
CA GLY A 228 -1.69 21.51 -22.79
C GLY A 228 -0.26 21.98 -22.48
N ILE A 229 0.51 21.19 -21.72
CA ILE A 229 1.94 21.46 -21.52
C ILE A 229 2.69 21.29 -22.85
N ALA A 230 2.40 20.22 -23.61
CA ALA A 230 3.00 20.00 -24.91
C ALA A 230 2.70 21.13 -25.90
N ASP A 231 1.45 21.63 -25.94
CA ASP A 231 1.08 22.81 -26.73
C ASP A 231 1.96 24.02 -26.40
N GLN A 232 2.16 24.31 -25.11
CA GLN A 232 2.99 25.45 -24.70
C GLN A 232 4.45 25.27 -25.13
N LEU A 233 5.04 24.09 -24.95
CA LEU A 233 6.41 23.82 -25.41
C LEU A 233 6.54 23.99 -26.93
N ILE A 234 5.55 23.49 -27.69
CA ILE A 234 5.56 23.56 -29.15
C ILE A 234 5.38 25.00 -29.65
N ARG A 235 4.48 25.79 -29.04
CA ARG A 235 4.25 27.20 -29.43
C ARG A 235 5.41 28.11 -29.10
N THR A 236 6.11 27.85 -27.99
CA THR A 236 7.29 28.63 -27.57
C THR A 236 8.58 28.16 -28.22
N GLY A 237 8.59 26.98 -28.84
CA GLY A 237 9.79 26.36 -29.41
C GLY A 237 10.73 25.75 -28.36
N ASN A 238 10.28 25.62 -27.10
CA ASN A 238 11.05 25.09 -25.98
C ASN A 238 10.98 23.55 -25.92
N PHE A 239 11.38 22.89 -27.01
CA PHE A 239 11.50 21.42 -27.07
C PHE A 239 12.70 20.99 -27.92
N ASP A 240 13.16 19.75 -27.75
CA ASP A 240 14.28 19.19 -28.51
C ASP A 240 13.86 18.87 -29.95
N THR A 241 13.90 19.90 -30.78
CA THR A 241 13.57 19.79 -32.21
C THR A 241 14.54 18.85 -32.94
N THR A 242 15.80 18.75 -32.49
CA THR A 242 16.79 17.86 -33.11
C THR A 242 16.41 16.40 -32.87
N PHE A 243 16.05 16.05 -31.64
CA PHE A 243 15.57 14.72 -31.30
C PHE A 243 14.27 14.38 -32.03
N VAL A 244 13.29 15.30 -32.03
CA VAL A 244 12.01 15.10 -32.74
C VAL A 244 12.25 14.85 -34.23
N SER A 245 13.07 15.65 -34.91
CA SER A 245 13.32 15.48 -36.34
C SER A 245 14.16 14.25 -36.69
N ALA A 246 15.10 13.84 -35.82
CA ALA A 246 16.04 12.76 -36.13
C ALA A 246 15.62 11.38 -35.62
N TRP A 247 14.89 11.32 -34.50
CA TRP A 247 14.64 10.09 -33.73
C TRP A 247 13.17 9.80 -33.47
N SER A 248 12.25 10.67 -33.91
CA SER A 248 10.81 10.38 -33.92
C SER A 248 10.29 10.14 -35.34
N ASN A 249 9.05 9.68 -35.43
CA ASN A 249 8.31 9.60 -36.69
C ASN A 249 7.64 10.93 -37.09
N GLY A 250 7.87 12.01 -36.33
CA GLY A 250 7.29 13.33 -36.56
C GLY A 250 7.40 13.85 -38.00
N PRO A 251 8.57 13.77 -38.67
CA PRO A 251 8.71 14.23 -40.05
C PRO A 251 8.09 13.33 -41.12
N LEU A 252 7.70 12.09 -40.76
CA LEU A 252 7.12 11.16 -41.74
C LEU A 252 5.76 11.67 -42.21
N LEU A 253 5.53 11.65 -43.51
CA LEU A 253 4.30 12.13 -44.12
C LEU A 253 3.17 11.12 -43.94
N VAL A 254 2.08 11.57 -43.32
CA VAL A 254 0.83 10.84 -43.14
C VAL A 254 -0.17 11.28 -44.20
N ARG A 255 -0.79 10.33 -44.91
CA ARG A 255 -1.88 10.60 -45.86
C ARG A 255 -3.10 11.16 -45.13
N ALA A 256 -3.64 12.26 -45.63
CA ALA A 256 -4.78 12.92 -45.02
C ALA A 256 -6.05 12.04 -45.04
N GLU A 257 -6.24 11.28 -46.11
CA GLU A 257 -7.44 10.47 -46.35
C GLU A 257 -7.44 9.15 -45.57
N THR A 258 -6.29 8.47 -45.48
CA THR A 258 -6.21 7.11 -44.94
C THR A 258 -5.58 7.04 -43.55
N GLY A 259 -4.91 8.11 -43.10
CA GLY A 259 -4.15 8.10 -41.85
C GLY A 259 -2.92 7.17 -41.88
N ARG A 260 -2.53 6.65 -43.04
CA ARG A 260 -1.33 5.81 -43.21
C ARG A 260 -0.11 6.65 -43.58
N PHE A 261 1.08 6.26 -43.13
CA PHE A 261 2.32 6.87 -43.60
C PHE A 261 2.51 6.59 -45.10
N LEU A 262 2.88 7.63 -45.84
CA LEU A 262 3.27 7.52 -47.24
C LEU A 262 4.55 6.69 -47.34
N ARG A 263 4.52 5.61 -48.11
CA ARG A 263 5.67 4.71 -48.29
C ARG A 263 6.52 5.17 -49.48
N ALA A 264 7.85 5.04 -49.37
CA ALA A 264 8.78 5.45 -50.43
C ALA A 264 8.52 4.72 -51.76
N GLY A 265 8.14 3.44 -51.68
CA GLY A 265 7.73 2.61 -52.82
C GLY A 265 6.58 3.18 -53.65
N GLU A 266 5.81 4.12 -53.10
CA GLU A 266 4.70 4.78 -53.79
C GLU A 266 5.15 5.99 -54.63
N LEU A 267 6.37 6.50 -54.41
CA LEU A 267 7.00 7.49 -55.28
C LEU A 267 7.74 6.81 -56.43
N GLU A 268 8.45 5.73 -56.11
CA GLU A 268 9.23 4.93 -57.06
C GLU A 268 9.21 3.45 -56.62
N PRO A 269 8.89 2.49 -57.51
CA PRO A 269 8.79 1.09 -57.14
C PRO A 269 10.09 0.54 -56.54
N GLY A 270 9.99 -0.24 -55.47
CA GLY A 270 11.14 -0.92 -54.86
C GLY A 270 11.93 -0.09 -53.85
N LEU A 271 11.64 1.20 -53.67
CA LEU A 271 12.27 2.00 -52.61
C LEU A 271 11.74 1.59 -51.22
N PRO A 272 12.61 1.22 -50.27
CA PRO A 272 12.20 0.90 -48.91
C PRO A 272 11.92 2.16 -48.09
N GLY A 273 11.12 2.02 -47.04
CA GLY A 273 10.90 3.07 -46.03
C GLY A 273 9.74 4.02 -46.33
N TYR A 274 9.88 5.23 -45.83
CA TYR A 274 8.83 6.24 -45.72
C TYR A 274 9.17 7.49 -46.54
N VAL A 275 8.30 8.48 -46.53
CA VAL A 275 8.54 9.78 -47.19
C VAL A 275 8.53 10.90 -46.17
N VAL A 276 9.50 11.81 -46.28
CA VAL A 276 9.54 13.10 -45.58
C VAL A 276 9.45 14.24 -46.59
N TRP A 277 9.17 15.46 -46.14
CA TRP A 277 9.33 16.66 -46.97
C TRP A 277 10.64 17.36 -46.62
N ASP A 278 11.50 17.56 -47.60
CA ASP A 278 12.77 18.29 -47.44
C ASP A 278 12.52 19.76 -47.79
N GLU A 279 12.63 20.66 -46.80
CA GLU A 279 12.36 22.09 -46.97
C GLU A 279 13.40 22.78 -47.85
N GLN A 280 14.64 22.27 -47.89
CA GLN A 280 15.70 22.87 -48.71
C GLN A 280 15.59 22.42 -50.17
N ALA A 281 15.30 21.15 -50.40
CA ALA A 281 15.02 20.64 -51.75
C ALA A 281 13.61 21.01 -52.24
N ASN A 282 12.75 21.49 -51.35
CA ASN A 282 11.34 21.84 -51.59
C ASN A 282 10.56 20.69 -52.27
N GLY A 283 10.69 19.47 -51.73
CA GLY A 283 10.09 18.28 -52.34
C GLY A 283 10.03 17.06 -51.42
N PRO A 284 9.28 16.02 -51.84
CA PRO A 284 9.26 14.74 -51.13
C PRO A 284 10.61 14.03 -51.25
N ARG A 285 11.07 13.42 -50.16
CA ARG A 285 12.32 12.68 -50.09
C ARG A 285 12.08 11.30 -49.45
N PRO A 286 12.49 10.20 -50.09
CA PRO A 286 12.52 8.89 -49.47
C PRO A 286 13.39 8.86 -48.21
N TYR A 287 12.91 8.21 -47.16
CA TYR A 287 13.63 8.05 -45.90
C TYR A 287 13.43 6.63 -45.34
N ASP A 288 14.51 5.86 -45.37
CA ASP A 288 14.58 4.55 -44.71
C ASP A 288 15.00 4.73 -43.25
N THR A 289 14.06 4.55 -42.34
CA THR A 289 14.27 4.76 -40.90
C THR A 289 15.22 3.75 -40.27
N ARG A 290 15.59 2.67 -40.97
CA ARG A 290 16.63 1.73 -40.53
C ARG A 290 18.02 2.36 -40.50
N TYR A 291 18.22 3.48 -41.18
CA TYR A 291 19.49 4.21 -41.23
C TYR A 291 19.41 5.56 -40.52
N PRO A 292 20.52 6.14 -40.05
CA PRO A 292 20.52 7.49 -39.45
C PRO A 292 19.88 8.53 -40.39
N ALA A 293 19.08 9.44 -39.84
CA ALA A 293 18.51 10.54 -40.60
C ALA A 293 19.65 11.42 -41.17
N THR A 294 19.60 11.70 -42.47
CA THR A 294 20.59 12.57 -43.13
C THR A 294 20.03 13.98 -43.28
N ARG A 295 20.62 14.94 -42.57
CA ARG A 295 20.17 16.34 -42.48
C ARG A 295 18.72 16.49 -41.94
N PRO A 296 18.41 15.88 -40.78
CA PRO A 296 17.05 15.92 -40.21
C PRO A 296 16.55 17.34 -39.92
N GLU A 297 17.45 18.32 -39.75
CA GLU A 297 17.10 19.74 -39.61
C GLU A 297 16.38 20.34 -40.83
N ALA A 298 16.46 19.70 -42.00
CA ALA A 298 15.77 20.12 -43.21
C ALA A 298 14.40 19.45 -43.39
N PHE A 299 14.02 18.50 -42.53
CA PHE A 299 12.73 17.81 -42.67
C PHE A 299 11.60 18.68 -42.12
N ALA A 300 10.54 18.87 -42.90
CA ALA A 300 9.38 19.62 -42.45
C ALA A 300 8.63 18.87 -41.34
N LEU A 301 8.39 19.56 -40.24
CA LEU A 301 7.54 19.10 -39.14
C LEU A 301 6.10 19.62 -39.26
N LYS A 302 5.84 20.60 -40.14
CA LYS A 302 4.54 21.24 -40.32
C LYS A 302 4.24 21.57 -41.79
N GLY A 303 2.97 21.82 -42.05
CA GLY A 303 2.37 22.18 -43.31
C GLY A 303 1.88 20.98 -44.14
N LYS A 304 0.64 21.09 -44.59
CA LYS A 304 0.05 20.22 -45.62
C LYS A 304 0.85 20.31 -46.93
N ARG A 305 1.03 19.16 -47.60
CA ARG A 305 1.72 19.04 -48.90
C ARG A 305 0.90 18.13 -49.82
N ARG A 306 0.88 18.46 -51.11
CA ARG A 306 0.29 17.60 -52.13
C ARG A 306 1.40 16.88 -52.86
N ILE A 307 1.49 15.56 -52.69
CA ILE A 307 2.58 14.73 -53.16
C ILE A 307 2.11 13.91 -54.36
N ARG A 308 2.87 13.92 -55.46
CA ARG A 308 2.60 13.07 -56.62
C ARG A 308 3.15 11.68 -56.37
N THR A 309 2.28 10.67 -56.39
CA THR A 309 2.64 9.24 -56.30
C THR A 309 2.40 8.56 -57.64
N LEU A 310 2.80 7.28 -57.74
CA LEU A 310 2.53 6.43 -58.90
C LEU A 310 1.03 6.22 -59.17
N SER A 311 0.18 6.32 -58.13
CA SER A 311 -1.28 6.15 -58.24
C SER A 311 -2.05 7.47 -58.33
N GLY A 312 -1.37 8.63 -58.29
CA GLY A 312 -1.97 9.95 -58.39
C GLY A 312 -1.50 10.92 -57.30
N PRO A 313 -1.96 12.17 -57.30
CA PRO A 313 -1.62 13.11 -56.25
C PRO A 313 -2.38 12.80 -54.95
N VAL A 314 -1.67 12.79 -53.82
CA VAL A 314 -2.23 12.56 -52.49
C VAL A 314 -1.89 13.73 -51.57
N ASP A 315 -2.82 14.07 -50.67
CA ASP A 315 -2.58 15.07 -49.64
C ASP A 315 -1.92 14.41 -48.44
N CYS A 316 -0.80 14.99 -48.00
CA CYS A 316 -0.01 14.52 -46.88
C CYS A 316 0.26 15.64 -45.88
N VAL A 317 0.47 15.23 -44.63
CA VAL A 317 0.79 16.11 -43.51
C VAL A 317 1.83 15.39 -42.65
N PRO A 318 2.91 16.04 -42.17
CA PRO A 318 3.82 15.41 -41.23
C PRO A 318 3.10 14.89 -39.98
N ALA A 319 3.53 13.75 -39.45
CA ALA A 319 2.97 13.20 -38.20
C ALA A 319 3.09 14.17 -37.00
N PHE A 320 4.14 14.99 -36.96
CA PHE A 320 4.31 15.99 -35.90
C PHE A 320 3.22 17.08 -35.93
N GLU A 321 2.74 17.45 -37.11
CA GLU A 321 1.63 18.39 -37.23
C GLU A 321 0.32 17.76 -36.73
N ARG A 322 0.07 16.48 -37.00
CA ARG A 322 -1.08 15.77 -36.40
C ARG A 322 -1.04 15.77 -34.87
N TYR A 323 0.14 15.58 -34.30
CA TYR A 323 0.34 15.67 -32.85
C TYR A 323 0.16 17.10 -32.34
N THR A 324 0.69 18.09 -33.06
CA THR A 324 0.54 19.52 -32.74
C THR A 324 -0.92 19.95 -32.77
N ASP A 325 -1.70 19.49 -33.76
CA ASP A 325 -3.13 19.76 -33.88
C ASP A 325 -3.89 19.26 -32.64
N ALA A 326 -3.57 18.03 -32.20
CA ALA A 326 -4.15 17.46 -30.98
C ALA A 326 -3.75 18.24 -29.71
N CYS A 327 -2.51 18.75 -29.63
CA CYS A 327 -2.08 19.60 -28.53
C CYS A 327 -2.78 20.97 -28.56
N ALA A 328 -2.94 21.57 -29.73
CA ALA A 328 -3.53 22.91 -29.92
C ALA A 328 -5.00 22.98 -29.49
N GLU A 329 -5.69 21.84 -29.37
CA GLU A 329 -7.02 21.76 -28.74
C GLU A 329 -7.00 22.13 -27.25
N TRP A 330 -5.83 22.17 -26.61
CA TRP A 330 -5.62 22.37 -25.18
C TRP A 330 -4.87 23.68 -24.86
N PRO A 331 -5.38 24.85 -25.29
CA PRO A 331 -4.76 26.12 -24.91
C PRO A 331 -4.80 26.31 -23.39
N PRO A 332 -3.91 27.14 -22.80
CA PRO A 332 -3.75 27.28 -21.35
C PRO A 332 -5.06 27.47 -20.58
N ASP A 333 -5.96 28.34 -21.06
CA ASP A 333 -7.24 28.61 -20.40
C ASP A 333 -8.16 27.38 -20.36
N ARG A 334 -8.26 26.65 -21.47
CA ARG A 334 -9.06 25.42 -21.53
C ARG A 334 -8.43 24.36 -20.63
N THR A 335 -7.11 24.17 -20.71
CA THR A 335 -6.40 23.19 -19.89
C THR A 335 -6.56 23.49 -18.41
N SER A 336 -6.45 24.76 -18.00
CA SER A 336 -6.68 25.18 -16.63
C SER A 336 -8.11 24.88 -16.17
N SER A 337 -9.11 25.23 -16.97
CA SER A 337 -10.51 25.00 -16.63
C SER A 337 -10.87 23.51 -16.45
N VAL A 338 -10.33 22.64 -17.30
CA VAL A 338 -10.61 21.20 -17.29
C VAL A 338 -9.83 20.50 -16.20
N THR A 339 -8.55 20.85 -16.01
CA THR A 339 -7.65 20.13 -15.11
C THR A 339 -7.67 20.66 -13.68
N GLY A 340 -8.21 21.86 -13.46
CA GLY A 340 -8.13 22.56 -12.18
C GLY A 340 -6.73 23.06 -11.81
N VAL A 341 -5.75 22.93 -12.71
CA VAL A 341 -4.40 23.47 -12.52
C VAL A 341 -4.39 24.93 -12.94
N GLU A 342 -3.93 25.82 -12.08
CA GLU A 342 -3.79 27.24 -12.39
C GLU A 342 -2.90 27.47 -13.62
N ALA A 343 -3.31 28.35 -14.53
CA ALA A 343 -2.57 28.62 -15.77
C ALA A 343 -1.11 29.08 -15.51
N SER A 344 -0.86 29.78 -14.41
CA SER A 344 0.47 30.19 -13.98
C SER A 344 1.34 29.01 -13.52
N ALA A 345 0.78 28.06 -12.78
CA ALA A 345 1.48 26.85 -12.35
C ALA A 345 1.78 25.92 -13.55
N LEU A 346 0.83 25.81 -14.48
CA LEU A 346 1.02 25.11 -15.76
C LEU A 346 2.18 25.74 -16.54
N SER A 347 2.17 27.08 -16.68
CA SER A 347 3.22 27.79 -17.42
C SER A 347 4.59 27.64 -16.77
N ALA A 348 4.67 27.81 -15.45
CA ALA A 348 5.92 27.66 -14.71
C ALA A 348 6.50 26.25 -14.81
N PHE A 349 5.65 25.22 -14.80
CA PHE A 349 6.09 23.84 -14.99
C PHE A 349 6.52 23.57 -16.43
N ALA A 350 5.79 24.07 -17.43
CA ALA A 350 6.18 23.96 -18.84
C ALA A 350 7.55 24.63 -19.09
N ASP A 351 7.80 25.80 -18.53
CA ASP A 351 9.09 26.49 -18.63
C ASP A 351 10.22 25.69 -17.97
N ALA A 352 9.99 25.16 -16.76
CA ALA A 352 10.95 24.28 -16.09
C ALA A 352 11.24 23.01 -16.92
N LEU A 353 10.20 22.40 -17.50
CA LEU A 353 10.32 21.21 -18.34
C LEU A 353 11.10 21.47 -19.64
N GLY A 354 10.85 22.61 -20.30
CA GLY A 354 11.51 22.99 -21.55
C GLY A 354 12.94 23.51 -21.40
N THR A 355 13.32 23.97 -20.21
CA THR A 355 14.68 24.48 -19.93
C THR A 355 15.60 23.47 -19.25
N ALA A 356 15.03 22.46 -18.59
CA ALA A 356 15.83 21.41 -17.93
C ALA A 356 16.68 20.63 -18.94
N ARG A 357 17.96 20.44 -18.62
CA ARG A 357 18.88 19.67 -19.49
C ARG A 357 18.65 18.17 -19.44
N SER A 358 18.07 17.67 -18.35
CA SER A 358 17.73 16.27 -18.16
C SER A 358 16.45 16.13 -17.33
N VAL A 359 15.51 15.37 -17.88
CA VAL A 359 14.21 15.12 -17.25
C VAL A 359 14.03 13.64 -17.04
N ALA A 360 13.91 13.20 -15.79
CA ALA A 360 13.50 11.84 -15.47
C ALA A 360 12.08 11.85 -14.92
N TYR A 361 11.20 11.02 -15.47
CA TYR A 361 9.83 10.93 -14.98
C TYR A 361 9.45 9.52 -14.54
N TYR A 362 8.50 9.42 -13.62
CA TYR A 362 7.88 8.16 -13.28
C TYR A 362 6.38 8.31 -13.01
N GLY A 363 5.57 7.48 -13.68
CA GLY A 363 4.13 7.39 -13.49
C GLY A 363 3.69 6.00 -13.04
N TRP A 364 2.56 5.93 -12.31
CA TRP A 364 1.97 4.65 -11.92
C TRP A 364 0.43 4.72 -11.78
N THR A 365 -0.16 3.96 -10.86
CA THR A 365 -1.61 3.71 -10.79
C THR A 365 -2.48 4.98 -10.74
N GLY A 366 -1.93 6.13 -10.31
CA GLY A 366 -2.66 7.39 -10.29
C GLY A 366 -3.10 7.90 -11.66
N VAL A 367 -2.42 7.52 -12.74
CA VAL A 367 -2.82 7.80 -14.15
C VAL A 367 -3.33 6.56 -14.88
N GLY A 368 -3.25 5.39 -14.24
CA GLY A 368 -3.45 4.08 -14.86
C GLY A 368 -4.75 3.39 -14.53
N GLN A 369 -5.64 4.00 -13.74
CA GLN A 369 -6.93 3.43 -13.32
C GLN A 369 -8.09 4.36 -13.73
N HIS A 370 -8.12 4.69 -15.02
CA HIS A 370 -9.08 5.56 -15.68
C HIS A 370 -9.61 4.90 -16.95
N ALA A 371 -10.81 5.27 -17.39
CA ALA A 371 -11.39 4.78 -18.64
C ALA A 371 -10.66 5.27 -19.91
N ASN A 372 -9.60 6.08 -19.78
CA ASN A 372 -8.75 6.54 -20.89
C ASN A 372 -7.25 6.35 -20.58
N ALA A 373 -6.90 5.30 -19.82
CA ALA A 373 -5.54 5.07 -19.31
C ALA A 373 -4.49 4.97 -20.42
N THR A 374 -4.75 4.25 -21.51
CA THR A 374 -3.78 4.10 -22.62
C THR A 374 -3.44 5.43 -23.28
N GLN A 375 -4.43 6.27 -23.62
CA GLN A 375 -4.15 7.56 -24.26
C GLN A 375 -3.58 8.59 -23.28
N THR A 376 -3.91 8.49 -21.98
CA THR A 376 -3.29 9.29 -20.92
C THR A 376 -1.79 9.02 -20.82
N ASP A 377 -1.40 7.74 -20.80
CA ASP A 377 0.02 7.36 -20.78
C ASP A 377 0.73 7.83 -22.05
N ARG A 378 0.10 7.67 -23.22
CA ARG A 378 0.65 8.18 -24.48
C ARG A 378 0.82 9.70 -24.47
N ALA A 379 -0.09 10.47 -23.87
CA ALA A 379 0.04 11.92 -23.76
C ALA A 379 1.28 12.29 -22.91
N ILE A 380 1.51 11.60 -21.81
CA ILE A 380 2.69 11.82 -20.96
C ILE A 380 3.97 11.36 -21.67
N ALA A 381 3.96 10.21 -22.34
CA ALA A 381 5.11 9.66 -23.05
C ALA A 381 5.53 10.53 -24.25
N THR A 382 4.56 11.03 -25.02
CA THR A 382 4.82 11.95 -26.15
C THR A 382 5.26 13.33 -25.68
N LEU A 383 4.75 13.83 -24.55
CA LEU A 383 5.30 15.01 -23.87
C LEU A 383 6.76 14.78 -23.44
N HIS A 384 7.08 13.63 -22.84
CA HIS A 384 8.47 13.29 -22.49
C HIS A 384 9.38 13.18 -23.71
N ALA A 385 8.88 12.69 -24.85
CA ALA A 385 9.64 12.65 -26.09
C ALA A 385 10.11 14.04 -26.55
N LEU A 386 9.35 15.11 -26.25
CA LEU A 386 9.73 16.49 -26.57
C LEU A 386 10.97 16.97 -25.80
N THR A 387 11.36 16.31 -24.71
CA THR A 387 12.53 16.72 -23.91
C THR A 387 13.83 16.03 -24.34
N GLY A 388 13.78 15.07 -25.27
CA GLY A 388 14.95 14.31 -25.71
C GLY A 388 15.64 13.49 -24.61
N SER A 389 15.00 13.33 -23.44
CA SER A 389 15.61 12.72 -22.25
C SER A 389 15.47 11.18 -22.18
N PHE A 390 14.82 10.55 -23.17
CA PHE A 390 14.71 9.10 -23.20
C PHE A 390 16.07 8.43 -23.42
N ASP A 391 16.40 7.44 -22.57
CA ASP A 391 17.66 6.72 -22.54
C ASP A 391 18.89 7.64 -22.46
N ALA A 392 18.75 8.87 -21.96
CA ALA A 392 19.82 9.84 -21.82
C ALA A 392 20.30 9.95 -20.36
N PRO A 393 21.53 10.47 -20.10
CA PRO A 393 21.99 10.73 -18.75
C PRO A 393 21.03 11.65 -17.99
N GLY A 394 20.64 11.28 -16.77
CA GLY A 394 19.67 12.04 -16.00
C GLY A 394 18.22 11.98 -16.50
N GLY A 395 17.93 11.11 -17.48
CA GLY A 395 16.59 10.86 -17.99
C GLY A 395 16.03 9.51 -17.54
N ASN A 396 15.28 8.84 -18.42
CA ASN A 396 14.78 7.47 -18.18
C ASN A 396 15.69 6.44 -18.86
N LEU A 397 16.43 5.65 -18.07
CA LEU A 397 17.40 4.67 -18.56
C LEU A 397 16.75 3.29 -18.74
N VAL A 398 16.89 2.72 -19.95
CA VAL A 398 16.57 1.31 -20.17
C VAL A 398 17.69 0.47 -19.56
N LEU A 399 17.48 0.04 -18.31
CA LEU A 399 18.46 -0.74 -17.56
C LEU A 399 18.72 -2.09 -18.25
N PRO A 400 20.00 -2.48 -18.41
CA PRO A 400 20.33 -3.83 -18.86
C PRO A 400 19.74 -4.88 -17.91
N GLN A 401 19.20 -5.95 -18.46
CA GLN A 401 18.72 -7.09 -17.69
C GLN A 401 19.84 -8.09 -17.48
N LEU A 402 19.88 -8.70 -16.29
CA LEU A 402 20.75 -9.85 -16.05
C LEU A 402 20.25 -11.02 -16.89
N PRO A 403 21.11 -11.70 -17.67
CA PRO A 403 20.69 -12.84 -18.45
C PRO A 403 20.27 -13.97 -17.50
N ILE A 404 18.99 -14.31 -17.54
CA ILE A 404 18.40 -15.47 -16.87
C ILE A 404 17.64 -16.27 -17.93
N THR A 405 17.41 -17.57 -17.69
CA THR A 405 16.69 -18.41 -18.65
C THR A 405 15.33 -17.81 -19.01
N GLU A 406 15.05 -17.75 -20.31
CA GLU A 406 13.78 -17.25 -20.85
C GLU A 406 12.58 -18.13 -20.41
N PRO A 407 11.40 -17.52 -20.19
CA PRO A 407 10.23 -18.26 -19.77
C PRO A 407 9.62 -19.04 -20.94
N VAL A 408 8.99 -20.18 -20.63
CA VAL A 408 8.24 -20.99 -21.60
C VAL A 408 7.15 -20.15 -22.25
N GLN A 409 6.95 -20.33 -23.55
CA GLN A 409 5.92 -19.65 -24.34
C GLN A 409 4.83 -20.63 -24.77
N LEU A 410 3.58 -20.17 -24.79
CA LEU A 410 2.47 -20.94 -25.35
C LEU A 410 2.55 -20.95 -26.88
N ALA A 411 2.05 -22.04 -27.47
CA ALA A 411 1.87 -22.12 -28.92
C ALA A 411 0.92 -20.99 -29.41
N PRO A 412 1.15 -20.40 -30.60
CA PRO A 412 0.35 -19.29 -31.11
C PRO A 412 -1.16 -19.57 -31.13
N ALA A 413 -1.58 -20.77 -31.54
CA ALA A 413 -2.98 -21.18 -31.57
C ALA A 413 -3.62 -21.18 -30.17
N GLN A 414 -2.87 -21.52 -29.13
CA GLN A 414 -3.38 -21.51 -27.76
C GLN A 414 -3.43 -20.10 -27.19
N ARG A 415 -2.46 -19.23 -27.51
CA ARG A 415 -2.50 -17.80 -27.14
C ARG A 415 -3.71 -17.09 -27.73
N ALA A 416 -4.09 -17.44 -28.97
CA ALA A 416 -5.25 -16.87 -29.65
C ALA A 416 -6.59 -17.17 -28.94
N LYS A 417 -6.63 -18.10 -27.99
CA LYS A 417 -7.82 -18.40 -27.18
C LYS A 417 -7.93 -17.54 -25.91
N ALA A 418 -6.96 -16.69 -25.60
CA ALA A 418 -6.97 -15.89 -24.37
C ALA A 418 -8.29 -15.09 -24.22
N LEU A 419 -8.93 -15.19 -23.05
CA LEU A 419 -10.20 -14.51 -22.80
C LEU A 419 -10.06 -12.98 -23.00
N GLY A 420 -10.94 -12.42 -23.84
CA GLY A 420 -10.99 -10.98 -24.13
C GLY A 420 -10.06 -10.51 -25.26
N ILE A 421 -9.31 -11.40 -25.92
CA ILE A 421 -8.41 -11.01 -27.03
C ILE A 421 -9.13 -10.32 -28.19
N ASP A 422 -10.35 -10.75 -28.53
CA ASP A 422 -11.12 -10.13 -29.62
C ASP A 422 -11.61 -8.72 -29.26
N GLN A 423 -11.78 -8.43 -27.97
CA GLN A 423 -12.24 -7.13 -27.47
C GLN A 423 -11.08 -6.15 -27.30
N HIS A 424 -9.92 -6.66 -26.90
CA HIS A 424 -8.72 -5.88 -26.65
C HIS A 424 -7.52 -6.51 -27.36
N PRO A 425 -7.48 -6.47 -28.72
CA PRO A 425 -6.46 -7.17 -29.52
C PRO A 425 -5.04 -6.60 -29.34
N LEU A 426 -4.94 -5.37 -28.82
CA LEU A 426 -3.68 -4.74 -28.43
C LEU A 426 -3.47 -4.69 -26.92
N GLY A 427 -4.44 -5.17 -26.13
CA GLY A 427 -4.48 -5.07 -24.67
C GLY A 427 -3.76 -6.20 -23.93
N PRO A 428 -4.02 -6.36 -22.60
CA PRO A 428 -3.43 -7.41 -21.79
C PRO A 428 -3.52 -8.84 -22.38
N PRO A 429 -4.64 -9.26 -23.03
CA PRO A 429 -4.73 -10.62 -23.58
C PRO A 429 -3.66 -10.92 -24.63
N ALA A 430 -3.24 -9.92 -25.41
CA ALA A 430 -2.18 -10.08 -26.41
C ALA A 430 -0.80 -10.33 -25.79
N GLN A 431 -0.63 -10.00 -24.51
CA GLN A 431 0.58 -10.22 -23.71
C GLN A 431 0.50 -11.50 -22.86
N GLY A 432 -0.58 -12.27 -22.97
CA GLY A 432 -0.79 -13.52 -22.24
C GLY A 432 -1.47 -13.35 -20.87
N TRP A 433 -2.16 -12.23 -20.62
CA TRP A 433 -2.92 -12.02 -19.40
C TRP A 433 -4.35 -11.58 -19.69
N VAL A 434 -5.32 -12.20 -19.01
CA VAL A 434 -6.74 -11.91 -19.19
C VAL A 434 -7.24 -10.97 -18.10
N SER A 435 -8.28 -10.18 -18.40
CA SER A 435 -8.91 -9.33 -17.40
C SER A 435 -9.85 -10.12 -16.49
N ALA A 436 -10.05 -9.63 -15.27
CA ALA A 436 -10.99 -10.27 -14.34
C ALA A 436 -12.44 -10.21 -14.87
N ARG A 437 -12.80 -9.16 -15.61
CA ARG A 437 -14.11 -9.03 -16.26
C ARG A 437 -14.33 -10.12 -17.31
N ALA A 438 -13.35 -10.35 -18.19
CA ALA A 438 -13.42 -11.41 -19.20
C ALA A 438 -13.49 -12.81 -18.55
N LEU A 439 -12.72 -13.02 -17.46
CA LEU A 439 -12.79 -14.23 -16.66
C LEU A 439 -14.18 -14.45 -16.05
N CYS A 440 -14.75 -13.44 -15.38
CA CYS A 440 -16.09 -13.54 -14.79
C CYS A 440 -17.15 -13.82 -15.85
N ARG A 441 -17.08 -13.18 -17.02
CA ARG A 441 -18.00 -13.44 -18.14
C ARG A 441 -17.91 -14.88 -18.61
N SER A 442 -16.70 -15.40 -18.83
CA SER A 442 -16.47 -16.79 -19.22
C SER A 442 -17.10 -17.79 -18.23
N ILE A 443 -16.96 -17.55 -16.93
CA ILE A 443 -17.52 -18.43 -15.89
C ILE A 443 -19.05 -18.38 -15.87
N LEU A 444 -19.62 -17.16 -15.91
CA LEU A 444 -21.06 -16.95 -15.76
C LEU A 444 -21.83 -17.32 -17.03
N SER A 445 -21.42 -16.79 -18.17
CA SER A 445 -22.13 -16.92 -19.46
C SER A 445 -21.63 -18.07 -20.33
N GLY A 446 -20.38 -18.52 -20.14
CA GLY A 446 -19.76 -19.49 -21.04
C GLY A 446 -19.19 -18.88 -22.32
N GLU A 447 -19.03 -17.56 -22.40
CA GLU A 447 -18.50 -16.87 -23.58
C GLU A 447 -17.06 -16.36 -23.40
N PRO A 448 -16.17 -16.55 -24.39
CA PRO A 448 -16.36 -17.29 -25.65
C PRO A 448 -16.40 -18.82 -25.48
N TYR A 449 -15.97 -19.31 -24.32
CA TYR A 449 -16.12 -20.69 -23.87
C TYR A 449 -16.22 -20.68 -22.34
N ARG A 450 -16.66 -21.78 -21.73
CA ARG A 450 -16.86 -21.86 -20.27
C ARG A 450 -15.56 -22.16 -19.52
N THR A 451 -15.10 -21.23 -18.69
CA THR A 451 -14.15 -21.54 -17.62
C THR A 451 -14.84 -22.36 -16.54
N ARG A 452 -14.35 -23.58 -16.31
CA ARG A 452 -14.93 -24.55 -15.37
C ARG A 452 -14.18 -24.60 -14.05
N ALA A 453 -12.85 -24.41 -14.08
CA ALA A 453 -12.03 -24.43 -12.88
C ALA A 453 -11.07 -23.25 -12.77
N MET A 454 -10.65 -22.96 -11.55
CA MET A 454 -9.70 -21.90 -11.26
C MET A 454 -8.69 -22.33 -10.18
N VAL A 455 -7.44 -21.88 -10.31
CA VAL A 455 -6.44 -21.94 -9.24
C VAL A 455 -5.97 -20.52 -8.92
N GLY A 456 -6.12 -20.11 -7.66
CA GLY A 456 -5.79 -18.77 -7.20
C GLY A 456 -4.55 -18.73 -6.33
N PHE A 457 -3.60 -17.87 -6.68
CA PHE A 457 -2.36 -17.61 -5.94
C PHE A 457 -2.43 -16.21 -5.31
N GLY A 458 -2.83 -16.15 -4.03
CA GLY A 458 -2.83 -14.93 -3.19
C GLY A 458 -3.75 -13.78 -3.64
N GLY A 459 -4.58 -14.00 -4.66
CA GLY A 459 -5.51 -13.00 -5.20
C GLY A 459 -6.78 -12.85 -4.38
N ASN A 460 -7.16 -11.63 -4.00
CA ASN A 460 -8.42 -11.35 -3.33
C ASN A 460 -9.36 -10.54 -4.23
N LEU A 461 -9.95 -11.21 -5.23
CA LEU A 461 -10.69 -10.58 -6.32
C LEU A 461 -11.85 -9.69 -5.84
N LEU A 462 -12.57 -10.07 -4.78
CA LEU A 462 -13.66 -9.26 -4.22
C LEU A 462 -13.21 -7.88 -3.73
N LEU A 463 -11.91 -7.70 -3.46
CA LEU A 463 -11.32 -6.47 -2.94
C LEU A 463 -10.34 -5.80 -3.92
N SER A 464 -10.07 -6.43 -5.08
CA SER A 464 -9.19 -5.88 -6.11
C SER A 464 -9.91 -5.54 -7.42
N GLN A 465 -11.14 -6.01 -7.61
CA GLN A 465 -11.92 -5.79 -8.83
C GLN A 465 -13.21 -5.00 -8.54
N PRO A 466 -13.66 -4.14 -9.48
CA PRO A 466 -15.00 -3.56 -9.45
C PRO A 466 -16.09 -4.63 -9.38
N ASP A 467 -17.26 -4.25 -8.89
CA ASP A 467 -18.43 -5.13 -8.77
C ASP A 467 -18.11 -6.46 -8.04
N PRO A 468 -17.94 -6.40 -6.71
CA PRO A 468 -17.73 -7.59 -5.88
C PRO A 468 -18.84 -8.63 -6.00
N HIS A 469 -20.07 -8.23 -6.33
CA HIS A 469 -21.21 -9.13 -6.49
C HIS A 469 -21.06 -10.04 -7.71
N ARG A 470 -20.67 -9.49 -8.86
CA ARG A 470 -20.36 -10.29 -10.06
C ARG A 470 -19.20 -11.24 -9.82
N THR A 471 -18.16 -10.77 -9.13
CA THR A 471 -17.01 -11.62 -8.78
C THR A 471 -17.44 -12.78 -7.89
N ALA A 472 -18.22 -12.52 -6.84
CA ALA A 472 -18.75 -13.57 -5.96
C ALA A 472 -19.65 -14.57 -6.70
N ALA A 473 -20.51 -14.08 -7.61
CA ALA A 473 -21.34 -14.93 -8.45
C ALA A 473 -20.50 -15.84 -9.37
N ALA A 474 -19.45 -15.30 -9.99
CA ALA A 474 -18.53 -16.07 -10.81
C ALA A 474 -17.80 -17.15 -10.00
N LEU A 475 -17.23 -16.80 -8.84
CA LEU A 475 -16.54 -17.77 -7.98
C LEU A 475 -17.47 -18.90 -7.52
N ARG A 476 -18.73 -18.59 -7.19
CA ARG A 476 -19.75 -19.59 -6.85
C ARG A 476 -20.09 -20.52 -8.02
N GLY A 477 -20.03 -20.01 -9.25
CA GLY A 477 -20.35 -20.74 -10.49
C GLY A 477 -19.25 -21.68 -11.00
N LEU A 478 -18.05 -21.67 -10.41
CA LEU A 478 -16.97 -22.60 -10.79
C LEU A 478 -17.29 -24.04 -10.35
N GLU A 479 -17.01 -25.01 -11.23
CA GLU A 479 -17.08 -26.44 -10.91
C GLU A 479 -16.01 -26.83 -9.89
N PHE A 480 -14.82 -26.22 -9.99
CA PHE A 480 -13.73 -26.48 -9.05
C PHE A 480 -12.85 -25.24 -8.84
N PHE A 481 -12.55 -24.90 -7.59
CA PHE A 481 -11.72 -23.75 -7.23
C PHE A 481 -10.73 -24.10 -6.12
N VAL A 482 -9.45 -23.83 -6.36
CA VAL A 482 -8.37 -23.96 -5.37
C VAL A 482 -7.82 -22.57 -5.04
N HIS A 483 -7.62 -22.27 -3.76
CA HIS A 483 -7.03 -20.99 -3.34
C HIS A 483 -5.82 -21.19 -2.43
N LEU A 484 -4.70 -20.55 -2.77
CA LEU A 484 -3.46 -20.55 -2.03
C LEU A 484 -3.29 -19.20 -1.34
N ASP A 485 -3.11 -19.18 -0.02
CA ASP A 485 -2.91 -17.94 0.72
C ASP A 485 -2.24 -18.17 2.09
N LEU A 486 -1.72 -17.07 2.65
CA LEU A 486 -1.15 -17.04 3.99
C LEU A 486 -2.27 -16.96 5.06
N PHE A 487 -3.36 -16.26 4.72
CA PHE A 487 -4.53 -16.05 5.57
C PHE A 487 -5.80 -16.34 4.79
N ALA A 488 -6.82 -16.89 5.47
CA ALA A 488 -8.15 -16.97 4.89
C ALA A 488 -8.65 -15.56 4.51
N ASN A 489 -9.29 -15.44 3.35
CA ASN A 489 -9.76 -14.17 2.80
C ASN A 489 -11.14 -14.33 2.12
N PRO A 490 -11.82 -13.24 1.72
CA PRO A 490 -13.15 -13.33 1.13
C PRO A 490 -13.23 -14.12 -0.18
N THR A 491 -12.17 -14.14 -0.97
CA THR A 491 -12.08 -14.97 -2.18
C THR A 491 -11.90 -16.44 -1.81
N SER A 492 -11.04 -16.77 -0.84
CA SER A 492 -10.80 -18.15 -0.40
C SER A 492 -12.05 -18.81 0.17
N ALA A 493 -13.02 -18.03 0.65
CA ALA A 493 -14.30 -18.53 1.13
C ALA A 493 -15.07 -19.33 0.05
N PHE A 494 -14.84 -19.09 -1.24
CA PHE A 494 -15.51 -19.81 -2.35
C PHE A 494 -14.75 -21.05 -2.81
N ALA A 495 -13.55 -21.31 -2.28
CA ALA A 495 -12.72 -22.42 -2.72
C ALA A 495 -13.28 -23.77 -2.25
N ASP A 496 -13.04 -24.80 -3.06
CA ASP A 496 -13.25 -26.21 -2.70
C ASP A 496 -12.07 -26.72 -1.88
N ILE A 497 -10.86 -26.25 -2.19
CA ILE A 497 -9.63 -26.55 -1.44
C ILE A 497 -8.86 -25.25 -1.16
N VAL A 498 -8.45 -25.06 0.08
CA VAL A 498 -7.54 -23.98 0.48
C VAL A 498 -6.20 -24.58 0.90
N LEU A 499 -5.10 -24.05 0.35
CA LEU A 499 -3.74 -24.53 0.65
C LEU A 499 -2.97 -23.45 1.43
N PRO A 500 -2.32 -23.84 2.56
CA PRO A 500 -1.52 -22.92 3.35
C PRO A 500 -0.16 -22.65 2.68
N VAL A 501 0.14 -21.38 2.42
CA VAL A 501 1.47 -21.00 1.90
C VAL A 501 2.39 -20.44 2.97
N THR A 502 3.68 -20.59 2.72
CA THR A 502 4.74 -19.96 3.52
C THR A 502 4.77 -18.45 3.30
N SER A 503 5.02 -17.71 4.36
CA SER A 503 5.52 -16.34 4.31
C SER A 503 6.92 -16.32 3.67
N PRO A 504 7.41 -15.16 3.20
CA PRO A 504 8.71 -15.08 2.54
C PRO A 504 9.91 -15.40 3.44
N TRP A 505 9.72 -15.43 4.76
CA TRP A 505 10.79 -15.71 5.72
C TRP A 505 10.96 -17.20 6.04
N GLU A 506 10.09 -18.04 5.50
CA GLU A 506 10.02 -19.49 5.74
C GLU A 506 10.56 -20.34 4.58
N HIS A 507 10.97 -19.72 3.48
CA HIS A 507 11.57 -20.39 2.32
C HIS A 507 12.69 -19.56 1.70
N GLU A 508 13.57 -20.23 0.97
CA GLU A 508 14.62 -19.57 0.20
C GLU A 508 14.07 -19.01 -1.11
N ALA A 509 14.58 -17.84 -1.54
CA ALA A 509 14.20 -17.23 -2.82
C ALA A 509 15.39 -16.52 -3.50
N VAL A 510 15.55 -16.73 -4.80
CA VAL A 510 16.58 -16.06 -5.61
C VAL A 510 16.02 -14.78 -6.20
N ARG A 511 16.78 -13.68 -6.12
CA ARG A 511 16.50 -12.45 -6.84
C ARG A 511 17.71 -12.02 -7.66
N ALA A 512 17.49 -11.86 -8.96
CA ALA A 512 18.42 -11.21 -9.87
C ALA A 512 17.87 -9.82 -10.24
N GLY A 513 18.58 -8.77 -9.82
CA GLY A 513 18.25 -7.37 -10.10
C GLY A 513 17.07 -6.81 -9.27
N PHE A 514 17.23 -5.58 -8.78
CA PHE A 514 16.25 -4.91 -7.93
C PHE A 514 15.56 -3.70 -8.60
N GLY A 515 15.95 -3.36 -9.85
CA GLY A 515 15.15 -2.50 -10.73
C GLY A 515 14.97 -1.04 -10.31
N ILE A 516 15.91 -0.45 -9.56
CA ILE A 516 15.83 0.95 -9.13
C ILE A 516 17.05 1.79 -9.49
N THR A 517 18.26 1.29 -9.24
CA THR A 517 19.52 1.93 -9.60
C THR A 517 20.39 0.91 -10.32
N GLN A 518 21.43 1.36 -11.02
CA GLN A 518 22.39 0.45 -11.67
C GLN A 518 22.98 -0.54 -10.65
N ARG A 519 23.45 -0.06 -9.48
CA ARG A 519 23.97 -0.92 -8.41
C ARG A 519 22.95 -1.97 -7.95
N ALA A 520 21.68 -1.59 -7.84
CA ALA A 520 20.61 -2.49 -7.45
C ALA A 520 20.28 -3.52 -8.55
N GLN A 521 20.37 -3.13 -9.82
CA GLN A 521 20.14 -4.01 -10.96
C GLN A 521 21.25 -5.05 -11.15
N GLU A 522 22.49 -4.71 -10.82
CA GLU A 522 23.66 -5.60 -10.84
C GLU A 522 23.66 -6.61 -9.68
N HIS A 523 22.74 -6.49 -8.71
CA HIS A 523 22.76 -7.31 -7.50
C HIS A 523 21.97 -8.62 -7.67
N VAL A 524 22.60 -9.74 -7.29
CA VAL A 524 21.98 -11.07 -7.23
C VAL A 524 22.09 -11.60 -5.82
N GLN A 525 20.97 -11.97 -5.20
CA GLN A 525 20.94 -12.46 -3.83
C GLN A 525 20.01 -13.66 -3.68
N LEU A 526 20.48 -14.69 -2.98
CA LEU A 526 19.64 -15.73 -2.42
C LEU A 526 19.22 -15.28 -1.01
N ARG A 527 17.92 -15.08 -0.81
CA ARG A 527 17.36 -14.90 0.52
C ARG A 527 17.34 -16.25 1.22
N PRO A 528 18.00 -16.42 2.37
CA PRO A 528 17.94 -17.67 3.11
C PRO A 528 16.57 -17.87 3.74
N ARG A 529 16.24 -19.12 4.08
CA ARG A 529 15.14 -19.41 5.01
C ARG A 529 15.54 -18.91 6.41
N MET A 530 14.79 -17.97 6.97
CA MET A 530 15.11 -17.39 8.29
C MET A 530 14.51 -18.19 9.44
N VAL A 531 13.33 -18.75 9.24
CA VAL A 531 12.63 -19.60 10.21
C VAL A 531 12.04 -20.82 9.50
N GLU A 532 11.74 -21.89 10.23
CA GLU A 532 11.06 -23.04 9.65
C GLU A 532 9.60 -22.73 9.30
N PRO A 533 9.03 -23.36 8.26
CA PRO A 533 7.61 -23.24 7.93
C PRO A 533 6.71 -23.55 9.13
N VAL A 534 5.75 -22.67 9.39
CA VAL A 534 4.74 -22.86 10.43
C VAL A 534 3.69 -23.86 9.96
N GLY A 535 3.45 -24.87 10.80
CA GLY A 535 2.51 -25.96 10.51
C GLY A 535 2.95 -26.80 9.31
N LEU A 536 2.03 -27.05 8.38
CA LEU A 536 2.26 -27.79 7.15
C LEU A 536 2.38 -26.84 5.93
N SER A 537 2.65 -25.55 6.14
CA SER A 537 2.73 -24.57 5.04
C SER A 537 3.86 -24.92 4.05
N ARG A 538 3.63 -24.72 2.74
CA ARG A 538 4.64 -24.91 1.68
C ARG A 538 4.81 -23.63 0.85
N SER A 539 5.93 -23.45 0.15
CA SER A 539 6.03 -22.31 -0.79
C SER A 539 5.17 -22.56 -2.04
N ASP A 540 4.70 -21.49 -2.68
CA ASP A 540 3.98 -21.61 -3.95
C ASP A 540 4.81 -22.39 -4.99
N THR A 541 6.13 -22.17 -5.00
CA THR A 541 7.09 -22.91 -5.83
C THR A 541 7.03 -24.41 -5.56
N ASP A 542 7.10 -24.83 -4.30
CA ASP A 542 7.08 -26.27 -3.96
C ASP A 542 5.74 -26.92 -4.34
N ILE A 543 4.64 -26.17 -4.24
CA ILE A 543 3.29 -26.64 -4.58
C ILE A 543 3.17 -26.83 -6.09
N VAL A 544 3.60 -25.86 -6.91
CA VAL A 544 3.50 -26.00 -8.38
C VAL A 544 4.45 -27.07 -8.94
N PHE A 545 5.62 -27.29 -8.33
CA PHE A 545 6.53 -28.37 -8.73
C PHE A 545 5.94 -29.76 -8.45
N ASP A 546 5.24 -29.93 -7.33
CA ASP A 546 4.58 -31.20 -6.97
C ASP A 546 3.34 -31.45 -7.85
N LEU A 547 2.52 -30.42 -8.07
CA LEU A 547 1.43 -30.49 -9.05
C LEU A 547 1.94 -30.85 -10.45
N ALA A 548 3.02 -30.21 -10.91
CA ALA A 548 3.61 -30.51 -12.20
C ALA A 548 4.01 -31.99 -12.33
N ARG A 549 4.64 -32.56 -11.31
CA ARG A 549 4.99 -33.99 -11.28
C ARG A 549 3.76 -34.88 -11.40
N ARG A 550 2.72 -34.61 -10.60
CA ARG A 550 1.47 -35.40 -10.58
C ARG A 550 0.71 -35.34 -11.91
N MET A 551 0.89 -34.25 -12.66
CA MET A 551 0.27 -34.02 -13.95
C MET A 551 1.15 -34.44 -15.14
N GLY A 552 2.24 -35.18 -14.91
CA GLY A 552 3.11 -35.70 -15.96
C GLY A 552 4.07 -34.68 -16.56
N MET A 553 4.24 -33.51 -15.93
CA MET A 553 5.11 -32.41 -16.40
C MET A 553 6.47 -32.40 -15.68
N ALA A 554 6.90 -33.53 -15.09
CA ALA A 554 8.10 -33.59 -14.25
C ALA A 554 9.38 -33.17 -14.99
N GLY A 555 9.53 -33.48 -16.28
CA GLY A 555 10.70 -33.08 -17.08
C GLY A 555 10.86 -31.57 -17.21
N GLU A 556 9.74 -30.85 -17.37
CA GLU A 556 9.70 -29.38 -17.45
C GLU A 556 9.95 -28.69 -16.10
N PHE A 557 9.96 -29.49 -15.02
CA PHE A 557 10.12 -29.05 -13.63
C PHE A 557 11.27 -29.77 -12.93
N PHE A 558 12.29 -30.20 -13.68
CA PHE A 558 13.53 -30.76 -13.14
C PHE A 558 13.30 -31.92 -12.16
N GLY A 559 12.31 -32.78 -12.46
CA GLY A 559 11.93 -33.92 -11.60
C GLY A 559 11.27 -33.54 -10.27
N GLY A 560 10.99 -32.25 -10.05
CA GLY A 560 10.56 -31.68 -8.76
C GLY A 560 11.68 -31.00 -7.96
N ASP A 561 12.91 -30.94 -8.47
CA ASP A 561 14.04 -30.33 -7.77
C ASP A 561 14.10 -28.81 -8.00
N VAL A 562 13.62 -28.07 -7.01
CA VAL A 562 13.64 -26.60 -6.99
C VAL A 562 15.06 -26.03 -6.98
N THR A 563 16.04 -26.73 -6.40
CA THR A 563 17.44 -26.28 -6.39
C THR A 563 18.04 -26.41 -7.78
N ALA A 564 17.86 -27.55 -8.43
CA ALA A 564 18.30 -27.75 -9.81
C ALA A 564 17.69 -26.73 -10.78
N ALA A 565 16.40 -26.41 -10.59
CA ALA A 565 15.71 -25.40 -11.39
C ALA A 565 16.30 -23.99 -11.20
N ARG A 566 16.68 -23.62 -9.97
CA ARG A 566 17.34 -22.34 -9.66
C ARG A 566 18.78 -22.30 -10.17
N ASP A 567 19.52 -23.40 -10.09
CA ASP A 567 20.86 -23.50 -10.67
C ASP A 567 20.79 -23.33 -12.20
N HIS A 568 19.79 -23.94 -12.85
CA HIS A 568 19.54 -23.72 -14.27
C HIS A 568 19.23 -22.24 -14.58
N GLN A 569 18.40 -21.58 -13.77
CA GLN A 569 18.10 -20.14 -13.91
C GLN A 569 19.35 -19.26 -13.77
N LEU A 570 20.28 -19.64 -12.88
CA LEU A 570 21.50 -18.88 -12.55
C LEU A 570 22.68 -19.20 -13.46
N ALA A 571 22.64 -20.30 -14.21
CA ALA A 571 23.73 -20.76 -15.06
C ALA A 571 24.28 -19.70 -16.04
N PRO A 572 23.45 -18.85 -16.71
CA PRO A 572 23.97 -17.81 -17.59
C PRO A 572 24.81 -16.73 -16.87
N LEU A 573 24.67 -16.62 -15.55
CA LEU A 573 25.44 -15.71 -14.71
C LEU A 573 26.72 -16.36 -14.14
N GLY A 574 26.95 -17.65 -14.39
CA GLY A 574 28.02 -18.42 -13.76
C GLY A 574 27.84 -18.59 -12.25
N LEU A 575 26.60 -18.57 -11.77
CA LEU A 575 26.25 -18.67 -10.35
C LEU A 575 25.53 -20.00 -10.05
N THR A 576 25.60 -20.43 -8.80
CA THR A 576 24.83 -21.55 -8.25
C THR A 576 24.20 -21.16 -6.92
N VAL A 577 23.12 -21.85 -6.54
CA VAL A 577 22.47 -21.71 -5.23
C VAL A 577 23.46 -21.96 -4.10
N ALA A 578 24.29 -23.01 -4.20
CA ALA A 578 25.33 -23.30 -3.21
C ALA A 578 26.34 -22.14 -3.07
N GLY A 579 26.78 -21.56 -4.20
CA GLY A 579 27.67 -20.40 -4.20
C GLY A 579 27.05 -19.16 -3.56
N LEU A 580 25.75 -18.92 -3.79
CA LEU A 580 25.01 -17.81 -3.16
C LEU A 580 24.76 -18.04 -1.66
N ARG A 581 24.54 -19.28 -1.20
CA ARG A 581 24.45 -19.58 0.25
C ARG A 581 25.73 -19.20 1.00
N GLY A 582 26.89 -19.39 0.37
CA GLY A 582 28.18 -18.95 0.91
C GLY A 582 28.38 -17.43 0.94
N LYS A 583 27.48 -16.64 0.31
CA LYS A 583 27.52 -15.19 0.21
C LYS A 583 26.14 -14.60 0.51
N PRO A 584 25.67 -14.63 1.77
CA PRO A 584 24.28 -14.31 2.12
C PRO A 584 23.91 -12.83 1.90
N GLY A 585 24.89 -11.93 1.80
CA GLY A 585 24.71 -10.54 1.35
C GLY A 585 24.57 -10.36 -0.16
N GLY A 586 24.59 -11.44 -0.94
CA GLY A 586 24.51 -11.44 -2.40
C GLY A 586 25.84 -11.17 -3.10
N VAL A 587 25.79 -11.14 -4.43
CA VAL A 587 26.91 -10.87 -5.35
C VAL A 587 26.55 -9.75 -6.30
N ARG A 588 27.56 -9.03 -6.80
CA ARG A 588 27.39 -8.01 -7.84
C ARG A 588 27.89 -8.57 -9.16
N ILE A 589 27.04 -8.54 -10.18
CA ILE A 589 27.35 -8.87 -11.57
C ILE A 589 27.38 -7.57 -12.36
N PRO A 590 28.56 -7.06 -12.76
CA PRO A 590 28.68 -5.79 -13.45
C PRO A 590 27.85 -5.73 -14.74
N LEU A 591 27.11 -4.65 -14.92
CA LEU A 591 26.32 -4.34 -16.12
C LEU A 591 26.62 -2.90 -16.53
N PRO A 592 27.52 -2.66 -17.50
CA PRO A 592 27.86 -1.31 -17.90
C PRO A 592 26.65 -0.58 -18.49
N ALA A 593 26.24 0.52 -17.86
CA ALA A 593 25.19 1.38 -18.38
C ALA A 593 25.63 2.04 -19.69
N ARG A 594 24.74 1.98 -20.69
CA ARG A 594 24.88 2.69 -21.96
C ARG A 594 23.64 3.54 -22.18
N TYR A 595 23.87 4.75 -22.64
CA TYR A 595 22.84 5.72 -22.99
C TYR A 595 22.64 5.76 -24.50
N ARG A 596 21.47 6.25 -24.90
CA ARG A 596 21.05 6.47 -26.29
C ARG A 596 21.27 5.21 -27.13
N LYS A 597 20.93 4.04 -26.59
CA LYS A 597 21.21 2.74 -27.24
C LYS A 597 20.59 2.65 -28.62
N TYR A 598 19.49 3.35 -28.85
CA TYR A 598 18.83 3.48 -30.15
C TYR A 598 19.73 4.07 -31.26
N THR A 599 20.80 4.80 -30.90
CA THR A 599 21.76 5.35 -31.88
C THR A 599 22.86 4.37 -32.28
N GLY A 600 22.98 3.23 -31.60
CA GLY A 600 24.00 2.22 -31.90
C GLY A 600 23.89 1.78 -33.36
N THR A 601 25.01 1.76 -34.09
CA THR A 601 25.03 1.43 -35.52
C THR A 601 25.67 0.04 -35.71
N ALA A 602 25.03 -0.81 -36.50
CA ALA A 602 25.55 -2.11 -36.93
C ALA A 602 26.54 -1.96 -38.10
N GLU A 603 27.25 -3.04 -38.45
CA GLU A 603 28.23 -3.03 -39.55
C GLU A 603 27.64 -2.66 -40.91
N ASP A 604 26.37 -2.97 -41.13
CA ASP A 604 25.63 -2.64 -42.36
C ASP A 604 25.10 -1.19 -42.40
N GLY A 605 25.45 -0.37 -41.39
CA GLY A 605 25.02 1.02 -41.27
C GLY A 605 23.63 1.21 -40.67
N THR A 606 22.92 0.14 -40.31
CA THR A 606 21.60 0.25 -39.68
C THR A 606 21.71 0.69 -38.21
N VAL A 607 20.74 1.48 -37.76
CA VAL A 607 20.62 1.86 -36.34
C VAL A 607 19.88 0.79 -35.56
N THR A 608 20.20 0.66 -34.28
CA THR A 608 19.45 -0.16 -33.33
C THR A 608 17.99 0.30 -33.26
N GLY A 609 17.77 1.62 -33.29
CA GLY A 609 16.44 2.21 -33.31
C GLY A 609 15.62 1.91 -32.05
N PHE A 610 14.32 2.17 -32.16
CA PHE A 610 13.33 1.83 -31.14
C PHE A 610 12.59 0.57 -31.55
N ALA A 611 12.09 -0.22 -30.60
CA ALA A 611 11.27 -1.41 -30.87
C ALA A 611 9.82 -1.04 -31.24
N THR A 612 9.67 -0.09 -32.16
CA THR A 612 8.42 0.43 -32.71
C THR A 612 8.31 0.09 -34.20
N PRO A 613 7.10 0.09 -34.79
CA PRO A 613 6.91 -0.16 -36.21
C PRO A 613 7.79 0.70 -37.14
N THR A 614 8.00 1.98 -36.83
CA THR A 614 8.87 2.86 -37.64
C THR A 614 10.34 2.79 -37.27
N GLY A 615 10.74 2.07 -36.20
CA GLY A 615 12.09 2.12 -35.65
C GLY A 615 12.45 3.45 -34.97
N ARG A 616 11.46 4.33 -34.77
CA ARG A 616 11.56 5.70 -34.24
C ARG A 616 10.54 5.92 -33.11
N VAL A 617 10.68 6.98 -32.33
CA VAL A 617 9.65 7.37 -31.35
C VAL A 617 8.33 7.69 -32.06
N GLU A 618 7.22 7.10 -31.61
CA GLU A 618 5.92 7.19 -32.26
C GLU A 618 5.06 8.31 -31.65
N LEU A 619 5.16 9.53 -32.20
CA LEU A 619 4.24 10.63 -31.88
C LEU A 619 2.86 10.41 -32.53
N TYR A 620 2.86 9.76 -33.70
CA TYR A 620 1.68 9.28 -34.40
C TYR A 620 1.77 7.77 -34.56
N SER A 621 0.80 7.00 -34.06
CA SER A 621 0.83 5.53 -34.13
C SER A 621 -0.10 5.00 -35.23
N GLU A 622 0.47 4.61 -36.37
CA GLU A 622 -0.28 3.95 -37.46
C GLU A 622 -0.92 2.64 -36.97
N ARG A 623 -0.22 1.90 -36.09
CA ARG A 623 -0.72 0.66 -35.47
C ARG A 623 -2.03 0.88 -34.69
N LEU A 624 -2.14 1.96 -33.93
CA LEU A 624 -3.37 2.28 -33.20
C LEU A 624 -4.50 2.66 -34.18
N ALA A 625 -4.22 3.45 -35.21
CA ALA A 625 -5.20 3.78 -36.24
C ALA A 625 -5.71 2.55 -36.99
N GLU A 626 -4.85 1.58 -37.30
CA GLU A 626 -5.24 0.31 -37.95
C GLU A 626 -6.22 -0.52 -37.12
N HIS A 627 -6.24 -0.33 -35.80
CA HIS A 627 -7.16 -0.98 -34.87
C HIS A 627 -8.33 -0.08 -34.46
N GLY A 628 -8.53 1.05 -35.14
CA GLY A 628 -9.64 1.98 -34.90
C GLY A 628 -9.47 2.90 -33.69
N TYR A 629 -8.28 2.97 -33.10
CA TYR A 629 -7.97 3.88 -32.00
C TYR A 629 -7.33 5.19 -32.51
N SER A 630 -7.38 6.25 -31.69
CA SER A 630 -6.71 7.51 -32.07
C SER A 630 -5.19 7.31 -32.23
N PRO A 631 -4.59 7.69 -33.37
CA PRO A 631 -3.16 7.59 -33.61
C PRO A 631 -2.34 8.61 -32.81
N VAL A 632 -2.95 9.72 -32.40
CA VAL A 632 -2.38 10.73 -31.51
C VAL A 632 -3.05 10.68 -30.14
N PRO A 633 -2.38 11.08 -29.05
CA PRO A 633 -3.00 11.10 -27.73
C PRO A 633 -4.24 12.00 -27.71
N GLN A 634 -5.27 11.56 -26.98
CA GLN A 634 -6.52 12.30 -26.81
C GLN A 634 -6.98 12.22 -25.35
N HIS A 635 -7.62 13.30 -24.89
CA HIS A 635 -8.30 13.29 -23.60
C HIS A 635 -9.79 12.98 -23.79
N VAL A 636 -10.27 12.05 -22.98
CA VAL A 636 -11.70 11.79 -22.78
C VAL A 636 -12.01 12.16 -21.33
N SER A 637 -12.96 13.07 -21.12
CA SER A 637 -13.34 13.48 -19.78
C SER A 637 -14.00 12.32 -19.04
N PRO A 638 -13.74 12.16 -17.72
CA PRO A 638 -14.45 11.18 -16.89
C PRO A 638 -15.98 11.36 -16.97
N GLN A 639 -16.73 10.31 -16.59
CA GLN A 639 -18.21 10.27 -16.62
C GLN A 639 -18.85 11.64 -16.40
N GLY A 640 -19.62 12.09 -17.39
CA GLY A 640 -20.17 13.45 -17.46
C GLY A 640 -20.96 13.88 -16.22
N ALA A 641 -21.11 15.20 -16.05
CA ALA A 641 -21.74 15.81 -14.90
C ALA A 641 -23.12 15.19 -14.58
N ASP A 642 -23.21 14.45 -13.47
CA ASP A 642 -24.46 13.99 -12.88
C ASP A 642 -24.77 14.89 -11.68
N PRO A 643 -25.83 15.71 -11.72
CA PRO A 643 -26.17 16.57 -10.59
C PRO A 643 -26.39 15.80 -9.28
N ARG A 644 -26.71 14.50 -9.34
CA ARG A 644 -26.87 13.63 -8.17
C ARG A 644 -25.53 13.21 -7.55
N PHE A 645 -24.45 13.23 -8.33
CA PHE A 645 -23.11 12.80 -7.95
C PHE A 645 -22.09 13.86 -8.39
N PRO A 646 -22.08 15.05 -7.75
CA PRO A 646 -21.32 16.20 -8.24
C PRO A 646 -19.81 16.15 -7.95
N LEU A 647 -19.35 15.15 -7.20
CA LEU A 647 -17.96 15.04 -6.74
C LEU A 647 -17.20 13.98 -7.54
N MET A 648 -15.88 14.14 -7.62
CA MET A 648 -14.98 13.15 -8.21
C MET A 648 -14.37 12.27 -7.12
N LEU A 649 -14.69 10.98 -7.16
CA LEU A 649 -14.11 9.96 -6.29
C LEU A 649 -12.81 9.43 -6.89
N THR A 650 -11.77 9.44 -6.06
CA THR A 650 -10.52 8.74 -6.30
C THR A 650 -10.10 7.96 -5.07
N CYS A 651 -9.02 7.20 -5.15
CA CYS A 651 -8.51 6.42 -4.04
C CYS A 651 -7.00 6.56 -3.85
N ALA A 652 -6.45 6.12 -2.72
CA ALA A 652 -5.01 6.11 -2.49
C ALA A 652 -4.54 4.89 -1.71
N LYS A 653 -3.26 4.53 -1.91
CA LYS A 653 -2.62 3.47 -1.12
C LYS A 653 -2.34 3.94 0.30
N SER A 654 -2.68 3.10 1.27
CA SER A 654 -2.24 3.27 2.66
C SER A 654 -0.74 2.95 2.78
N GLY A 655 -0.02 3.71 3.62
CA GLY A 655 1.36 3.38 3.96
C GLY A 655 1.49 2.24 4.99
N TYR A 656 0.39 1.86 5.66
CA TYR A 656 0.37 0.85 6.73
C TYR A 656 -0.08 -0.54 6.27
N PHE A 657 -0.76 -0.65 5.13
CA PHE A 657 -1.31 -1.90 4.62
C PHE A 657 -0.84 -2.19 3.19
N CYS A 658 -0.79 -3.47 2.79
CA CYS A 658 -0.59 -3.86 1.39
C CYS A 658 -1.95 -4.22 0.79
N HIS A 659 -2.52 -3.36 -0.05
CA HIS A 659 -3.82 -3.59 -0.70
C HIS A 659 -4.91 -3.95 0.32
N SER A 660 -5.47 -5.17 0.29
CA SER A 660 -6.45 -5.70 1.26
C SER A 660 -5.85 -6.49 2.43
N GLN A 661 -4.52 -6.66 2.47
CA GLN A 661 -3.81 -7.47 3.45
C GLN A 661 -3.39 -6.64 4.67
N HIS A 662 -2.96 -7.34 5.72
CA HIS A 662 -2.36 -6.80 6.95
C HIS A 662 -3.29 -5.96 7.85
N ARG A 663 -4.59 -5.89 7.54
CA ARG A 663 -5.56 -5.13 8.34
C ARG A 663 -5.95 -5.83 9.65
N GLY A 664 -5.68 -7.13 9.75
CA GLY A 664 -5.79 -7.92 10.98
C GLY A 664 -4.49 -8.02 11.79
N ILE A 665 -3.41 -7.34 11.36
CA ILE A 665 -2.15 -7.26 12.09
C ILE A 665 -2.25 -6.10 13.07
N THR A 666 -2.16 -6.39 14.36
CA THR A 666 -2.40 -5.50 15.49
C THR A 666 -1.51 -4.27 15.44
N SER A 667 -0.19 -4.45 15.29
CA SER A 667 0.78 -3.33 15.25
C SER A 667 0.51 -2.36 14.09
N LEU A 668 -0.02 -2.84 12.97
CA LEU A 668 -0.36 -2.03 11.81
C LEU A 668 -1.75 -1.40 11.96
N ARG A 669 -2.73 -2.16 12.47
CA ARG A 669 -4.11 -1.69 12.61
C ARG A 669 -4.25 -0.59 13.66
N LYS A 670 -3.44 -0.58 14.72
CA LYS A 670 -3.42 0.54 15.68
C LYS A 670 -3.13 1.90 15.01
N ARG A 671 -2.29 1.90 13.96
CA ARG A 671 -1.89 3.12 13.24
C ARG A 671 -2.97 3.65 12.30
N SER A 672 -3.93 2.81 11.93
CA SER A 672 -5.04 3.14 11.03
C SER A 672 -6.22 2.23 11.36
N PRO A 673 -6.98 2.51 12.44
CA PRO A 673 -7.96 1.58 12.99
C PRO A 673 -9.26 1.49 12.18
N GLU A 674 -9.59 2.54 11.45
CA GLU A 674 -10.86 2.71 10.74
C GLU A 674 -10.61 3.08 9.26
N PRO A 675 -11.55 2.75 8.35
CA PRO A 675 -11.51 3.18 6.96
C PRO A 675 -11.69 4.69 6.85
N LEU A 676 -10.83 5.37 6.10
CA LEU A 676 -10.79 6.82 5.99
C LEU A 676 -11.22 7.32 4.61
N VAL A 677 -11.80 8.52 4.59
CA VAL A 677 -12.05 9.32 3.38
C VAL A 677 -11.60 10.76 3.61
N ASP A 678 -10.74 11.27 2.71
CA ASP A 678 -10.25 12.63 2.74
C ASP A 678 -11.19 13.56 1.94
N LEU A 679 -11.52 14.72 2.51
CA LEU A 679 -12.30 15.78 1.87
C LEU A 679 -11.80 17.17 2.26
N ALA A 680 -12.04 18.17 1.41
CA ALA A 680 -11.71 19.56 1.71
C ALA A 680 -12.61 20.14 2.83
N PRO A 681 -12.11 21.02 3.72
CA PRO A 681 -12.91 21.70 4.75
C PRO A 681 -14.12 22.46 4.20
N GLU A 682 -14.00 23.02 3.01
CA GLU A 682 -15.08 23.74 2.32
C GLU A 682 -16.22 22.80 1.95
N LEU A 683 -15.88 21.62 1.41
CA LEU A 683 -16.85 20.56 1.13
C LEU A 683 -17.49 20.05 2.42
N ALA A 684 -16.69 19.88 3.48
CA ALA A 684 -17.17 19.43 4.78
C ALA A 684 -18.23 20.39 5.33
N THR A 685 -17.92 21.69 5.33
CA THR A 685 -18.82 22.76 5.76
C THR A 685 -20.10 22.77 4.93
N ALA A 686 -19.99 22.69 3.60
CA ALA A 686 -21.13 22.68 2.70
C ALA A 686 -22.06 21.47 2.90
N ARG A 687 -21.54 20.35 3.44
CA ARG A 687 -22.28 19.11 3.68
C ARG A 687 -22.62 18.85 5.15
N GLY A 688 -22.26 19.76 6.07
CA GLY A 688 -22.45 19.57 7.50
C GLY A 688 -21.67 18.37 8.06
N ILE A 689 -20.44 18.15 7.54
CA ILE A 689 -19.56 17.06 7.94
C ILE A 689 -18.45 17.61 8.85
N GLU A 690 -18.26 16.98 10.00
CA GLU A 690 -17.17 17.30 10.92
C GLU A 690 -15.95 16.38 10.73
N ASP A 691 -14.77 16.86 11.12
CA ASP A 691 -13.56 16.03 11.09
C ASP A 691 -13.73 14.79 11.97
N GLY A 692 -13.28 13.67 11.44
CA GLY A 692 -13.49 12.40 12.08
C GLY A 692 -14.95 11.95 12.08
N GLN A 693 -15.95 12.56 11.43
CA GLN A 693 -17.32 12.05 11.44
C GLN A 693 -17.49 10.80 10.55
N TRP A 694 -18.41 9.88 10.89
CA TRP A 694 -18.78 8.83 9.93
C TRP A 694 -19.60 9.44 8.79
N VAL A 695 -19.24 9.11 7.57
CA VAL A 695 -19.90 9.59 6.35
C VAL A 695 -20.28 8.43 5.45
N THR A 696 -21.26 8.69 4.60
CA THR A 696 -21.74 7.77 3.58
C THR A 696 -21.34 8.32 2.21
N ILE A 697 -20.61 7.50 1.44
CA ILE A 697 -20.18 7.80 0.07
C ILE A 697 -21.05 6.96 -0.86
N SER A 698 -21.68 7.59 -1.85
CA SER A 698 -22.60 6.92 -2.78
C SER A 698 -22.18 7.20 -4.22
N THR A 699 -22.29 6.20 -5.08
CA THR A 699 -22.17 6.36 -6.53
C THR A 699 -23.45 5.82 -7.20
N ARG A 700 -23.46 5.75 -8.53
CA ARG A 700 -24.53 5.08 -9.29
C ARG A 700 -24.64 3.59 -8.99
N ASN A 701 -23.57 2.97 -8.48
CA ASN A 701 -23.49 1.53 -8.26
C ASN A 701 -23.96 1.14 -6.86
N ASP A 702 -23.33 1.70 -5.82
CA ASP A 702 -23.63 1.35 -4.43
C ASP A 702 -23.19 2.46 -3.46
N THR A 703 -23.20 2.15 -2.18
CA THR A 703 -22.93 3.03 -1.06
C THR A 703 -22.02 2.35 -0.03
N VAL A 704 -21.05 3.09 0.50
CA VAL A 704 -20.14 2.63 1.56
C VAL A 704 -20.02 3.66 2.69
N ARG A 705 -19.43 3.26 3.81
CA ARG A 705 -19.20 4.09 4.99
C ARG A 705 -17.72 4.16 5.36
N MET A 706 -17.25 5.37 5.65
CA MET A 706 -15.88 5.67 6.07
C MET A 706 -15.86 6.84 7.06
N ARG A 707 -14.74 7.07 7.75
CA ARG A 707 -14.51 8.19 8.65
C ARG A 707 -13.92 9.36 7.85
N ALA A 708 -14.54 10.53 7.94
CA ALA A 708 -14.06 11.76 7.34
C ALA A 708 -12.71 12.16 7.94
N ARG A 709 -11.79 12.61 7.10
CA ARG A 709 -10.59 13.33 7.50
C ARG A 709 -10.48 14.58 6.64
N LEU A 710 -10.32 15.74 7.27
CA LEU A 710 -10.24 16.99 6.53
C LEU A 710 -8.82 17.24 6.01
N ASP A 711 -8.69 17.52 4.71
CA ASP A 711 -7.43 17.91 4.07
C ASP A 711 -7.59 19.28 3.39
N PRO A 712 -7.03 20.36 3.97
CA PRO A 712 -7.15 21.72 3.42
C PRO A 712 -6.43 21.91 2.08
N ALA A 713 -5.57 20.97 1.66
CA ALA A 713 -4.91 21.05 0.37
C ALA A 713 -5.74 20.47 -0.78
N LEU A 714 -6.80 19.72 -0.47
CA LEU A 714 -7.63 19.04 -1.47
C LEU A 714 -8.57 20.03 -2.19
N ASP A 715 -8.85 19.79 -3.47
CA ASP A 715 -9.88 20.53 -4.19
C ASP A 715 -11.28 20.14 -3.65
N PRO A 716 -12.20 21.10 -3.38
CA PRO A 716 -13.53 20.80 -2.84
C PRO A 716 -14.42 19.90 -3.72
N ARG A 717 -14.05 19.68 -4.98
CA ARG A 717 -14.74 18.76 -5.90
C ARG A 717 -14.24 17.32 -5.79
N VAL A 718 -13.17 17.06 -5.06
CA VAL A 718 -12.50 15.75 -5.00
C VAL A 718 -12.70 15.09 -3.65
N VAL A 719 -12.95 13.78 -3.67
CA VAL A 719 -13.04 12.91 -2.49
C VAL A 719 -12.04 11.77 -2.66
N VAL A 720 -11.22 11.51 -1.64
CA VAL A 720 -10.20 10.44 -1.69
C VAL A 720 -10.53 9.38 -0.66
N ALA A 721 -11.04 8.23 -1.10
CA ALA A 721 -11.37 7.12 -0.20
C ALA A 721 -10.26 6.06 -0.15
N GLU A 722 -10.08 5.44 1.01
CA GLU A 722 -9.23 4.25 1.12
C GLU A 722 -9.93 3.01 0.56
N TYR A 723 -9.16 2.06 0.03
CA TYR A 723 -9.66 0.79 -0.51
C TYR A 723 -9.10 -0.42 0.24
N GLY A 724 -9.69 -1.61 0.02
CA GLY A 724 -9.19 -2.89 0.57
C GLY A 724 -9.65 -3.20 2.00
N TRP A 725 -10.69 -2.53 2.49
CA TRP A 725 -11.23 -2.73 3.84
C TRP A 725 -12.23 -3.89 3.89
N TRP A 726 -11.93 -4.88 4.74
CA TRP A 726 -12.80 -6.04 5.01
C TRP A 726 -12.41 -6.74 6.32
N GLN A 727 -11.10 -6.79 6.60
CA GLN A 727 -10.54 -7.62 7.66
C GLN A 727 -10.76 -7.00 9.04
N ALA A 728 -11.24 -7.82 9.98
CA ALA A 728 -11.28 -7.53 11.40
C ALA A 728 -9.87 -7.53 12.01
N ALA A 729 -9.70 -6.85 13.15
CA ALA A 729 -8.55 -7.02 14.03
C ALA A 729 -9.05 -7.43 15.41
N PRO A 730 -9.24 -8.74 15.65
CA PRO A 730 -9.90 -9.23 16.85
C PRO A 730 -9.19 -8.81 18.12
N ASP A 731 -7.86 -8.81 18.15
CA ASP A 731 -7.06 -8.42 19.33
C ASP A 731 -7.22 -6.92 19.71
N LEU A 732 -7.81 -6.10 18.85
CA LEU A 732 -8.15 -4.69 19.12
C LEU A 732 -9.67 -4.45 19.26
N GLY A 733 -10.47 -5.52 19.20
CA GLY A 733 -11.93 -5.44 19.17
C GLY A 733 -12.46 -4.59 18.01
N LEU A 734 -11.72 -4.55 16.89
CA LEU A 734 -12.10 -3.79 15.70
C LEU A 734 -12.79 -4.70 14.68
N PRO A 735 -14.01 -4.35 14.25
CA PRO A 735 -14.79 -5.22 13.37
C PRO A 735 -14.23 -5.27 11.95
N GLY A 736 -14.56 -6.36 11.26
CA GLY A 736 -14.45 -6.46 9.80
C GLY A 736 -15.71 -5.94 9.12
N SER A 737 -15.72 -5.99 7.80
CA SER A 737 -16.89 -5.72 6.95
C SER A 737 -17.01 -6.84 5.94
N ASP A 738 -18.22 -7.36 5.75
CA ASP A 738 -18.53 -8.18 4.58
C ASP A 738 -18.26 -7.34 3.32
N PRO A 739 -17.42 -7.82 2.38
CA PRO A 739 -17.11 -7.10 1.15
C PRO A 739 -18.28 -6.88 0.20
N GLN A 740 -19.39 -7.60 0.37
CA GLN A 740 -20.60 -7.50 -0.46
C GLN A 740 -21.71 -6.70 0.22
N ARG A 741 -21.55 -6.29 1.49
CA ARG A 741 -22.62 -5.61 2.22
C ARG A 741 -22.71 -4.15 1.79
N ALA A 742 -23.87 -3.76 1.26
CA ALA A 742 -24.24 -2.35 1.07
C ALA A 742 -24.12 -1.58 2.40
N GLY A 743 -23.47 -0.42 2.36
CA GLY A 743 -23.14 0.37 3.55
C GLY A 743 -21.98 -0.18 4.40
N GLY A 744 -21.28 -1.22 3.92
CA GLY A 744 -19.97 -1.66 4.43
C GLY A 744 -18.85 -0.67 4.05
N SER A 745 -17.60 -1.13 4.02
CA SER A 745 -16.43 -0.27 3.73
C SER A 745 -15.60 -0.72 2.52
N ASN A 746 -16.15 -1.59 1.66
CA ASN A 746 -15.46 -2.03 0.46
C ASN A 746 -15.60 -1.00 -0.67
N TYR A 747 -14.54 -0.21 -0.90
CA TYR A 747 -14.46 0.78 -1.98
C TYR A 747 -14.93 0.26 -3.34
N ASN A 748 -14.69 -1.00 -3.67
CA ASN A 748 -14.99 -1.55 -4.99
C ASN A 748 -16.50 -1.70 -5.25
N LEU A 749 -17.35 -1.65 -4.21
CA LEU A 749 -18.80 -1.52 -4.38
C LEU A 749 -19.18 -0.19 -5.04
N LEU A 750 -18.36 0.85 -4.92
CA LEU A 750 -18.62 2.14 -5.54
C LEU A 750 -18.27 2.19 -7.03
N ILE A 751 -17.48 1.23 -7.52
CA ILE A 751 -16.90 1.28 -8.85
C ILE A 751 -17.69 0.37 -9.79
N ASP A 752 -18.14 0.97 -10.89
CA ASP A 752 -18.66 0.28 -12.06
C ASP A 752 -17.57 0.22 -13.14
N ASP A 753 -17.62 -0.80 -13.98
CA ASP A 753 -16.71 -1.05 -15.08
C ASP A 753 -17.41 -1.14 -16.45
N ALA A 754 -18.64 -0.62 -16.54
CA ALA A 754 -19.33 -0.43 -17.81
C ALA A 754 -18.51 0.44 -18.78
N GLU A 755 -17.93 1.53 -18.28
CA GLU A 755 -16.92 2.33 -19.01
C GLU A 755 -15.52 1.85 -18.65
N HIS A 756 -14.69 1.62 -19.66
CA HIS A 756 -13.31 1.18 -19.51
C HIS A 756 -12.47 1.59 -20.73
N ASP A 757 -11.16 1.58 -20.56
CA ASP A 757 -10.22 1.89 -21.63
C ASP A 757 -10.37 0.91 -22.80
N PRO A 758 -10.69 1.38 -24.02
CA PRO A 758 -10.99 0.50 -25.15
C PRO A 758 -9.80 -0.36 -25.57
N VAL A 759 -8.57 0.09 -25.31
CA VAL A 759 -7.37 -0.68 -25.68
C VAL A 759 -7.08 -1.78 -24.67
N SER A 760 -7.30 -1.52 -23.38
CA SER A 760 -6.75 -2.35 -22.30
C SER A 760 -7.77 -3.00 -21.38
N GLY A 761 -9.00 -2.49 -21.35
CA GLY A 761 -10.00 -2.83 -20.35
C GLY A 761 -9.77 -2.18 -18.99
N SER A 762 -8.86 -1.20 -18.85
CA SER A 762 -8.64 -0.49 -17.58
C SER A 762 -9.90 0.21 -17.09
N VAL A 763 -10.21 0.05 -15.81
CA VAL A 763 -11.47 0.53 -15.21
C VAL A 763 -11.25 1.83 -14.40
N PRO A 764 -12.27 2.70 -14.29
CA PRO A 764 -12.16 4.03 -13.70
C PRO A 764 -12.14 4.04 -12.15
N MET A 765 -11.30 3.21 -11.53
CA MET A 765 -11.19 3.15 -10.06
C MET A 765 -10.75 4.47 -9.42
N ARG A 766 -10.24 5.44 -10.20
CA ARG A 766 -9.72 6.72 -9.70
C ARG A 766 -10.41 7.95 -10.29
N SER A 767 -11.49 7.76 -11.04
CA SER A 767 -12.24 8.85 -11.68
C SER A 767 -13.71 8.47 -11.85
N THR A 768 -14.36 8.15 -10.73
CA THR A 768 -15.80 7.82 -10.67
C THR A 768 -16.55 8.98 -10.01
N VAL A 769 -17.73 9.35 -10.51
CA VAL A 769 -18.53 10.40 -9.88
C VAL A 769 -19.24 9.89 -8.61
N CYS A 770 -19.30 10.71 -7.55
CA CYS A 770 -19.91 10.34 -6.27
C CYS A 770 -20.66 11.50 -5.58
N ASP A 771 -21.35 11.16 -4.51
CA ASP A 771 -21.87 12.10 -3.52
C ASP A 771 -21.47 11.66 -2.10
N ILE A 772 -21.43 12.62 -1.18
CA ILE A 772 -21.07 12.39 0.22
C ILE A 772 -22.03 13.10 1.17
N ARG A 773 -22.40 12.40 2.24
CA ARG A 773 -23.30 12.92 3.28
C ARG A 773 -22.90 12.40 4.67
N PRO A 774 -23.24 13.12 5.75
CA PRO A 774 -23.13 12.59 7.10
C PRO A 774 -23.85 11.24 7.21
N ALA A 775 -23.19 10.25 7.80
CA ALA A 775 -23.87 9.02 8.18
C ALA A 775 -24.73 9.30 9.43
N PRO A 776 -25.84 8.57 9.64
CA PRO A 776 -26.60 8.65 10.88
C PRO A 776 -25.66 8.48 12.08
N ALA A 777 -25.65 9.47 12.97
CA ALA A 777 -24.71 9.52 14.09
C ALA A 777 -25.02 8.39 15.07
N VAL A 778 -24.01 7.54 15.33
CA VAL A 778 -24.01 6.63 16.48
C VAL A 778 -23.30 7.29 17.68
N ASN A 779 -22.51 8.34 17.45
CA ASN A 779 -21.67 9.00 18.46
C ASN A 779 -21.47 10.49 18.14
N TRP A 780 -21.02 11.29 19.12
CA TRP A 780 -20.73 12.72 18.94
C TRP A 780 -19.23 13.02 18.82
N THR A 781 -18.91 14.20 18.32
CA THR A 781 -17.57 14.76 18.13
C THR A 781 -17.32 15.88 19.15
N GLY A 782 -16.07 16.01 19.61
CA GLY A 782 -15.72 17.01 20.62
C GLY A 782 -16.25 16.69 22.03
N SER A 783 -16.63 17.74 22.76
CA SER A 783 -17.10 17.67 24.14
C SER A 783 -18.61 17.92 24.22
N ARG A 784 -19.34 17.02 24.85
CA ARG A 784 -20.77 17.15 25.19
C ARG A 784 -20.92 17.38 26.67
N GLU A 785 -21.90 18.18 27.08
CA GLU A 785 -22.10 18.51 28.48
C GLU A 785 -22.80 17.37 29.24
N PHE A 786 -22.26 17.02 30.39
CA PHE A 786 -22.81 16.02 31.32
C PHE A 786 -22.97 16.63 32.71
N VAL A 787 -23.91 16.09 33.48
CA VAL A 787 -24.12 16.38 34.89
C VAL A 787 -23.50 15.26 35.71
N VAL A 788 -22.79 15.61 36.77
CA VAL A 788 -22.35 14.66 37.80
C VAL A 788 -23.56 14.23 38.60
N ASP A 789 -23.97 12.98 38.42
CA ASP A 789 -25.13 12.43 39.11
C ASP A 789 -24.78 11.91 40.50
N GLU A 790 -23.65 11.19 40.62
CA GLU A 790 -23.22 10.57 41.87
C GLU A 790 -21.69 10.57 42.02
N ILE A 791 -21.20 10.75 43.24
CA ILE A 791 -19.80 10.54 43.62
C ILE A 791 -19.74 9.58 44.82
N THR A 792 -19.08 8.43 44.66
CA THR A 792 -18.98 7.39 45.70
C THR A 792 -17.52 7.16 46.10
N ALA A 793 -17.23 7.09 47.40
CA ALA A 793 -15.90 6.71 47.90
C ALA A 793 -15.66 5.20 47.71
N VAL A 794 -14.62 4.82 46.96
CA VAL A 794 -14.22 3.43 46.73
C VAL A 794 -13.13 3.00 47.71
N THR A 795 -12.15 3.87 47.93
CA THR A 795 -11.16 3.81 49.00
C THR A 795 -10.91 5.24 49.50
N ALA A 796 -10.06 5.41 50.53
CA ALA A 796 -9.65 6.75 50.97
C ALA A 796 -8.99 7.58 49.85
N GLU A 797 -8.42 6.94 48.82
CA GLU A 797 -7.70 7.58 47.73
C GLU A 797 -8.44 7.53 46.38
N VAL A 798 -9.60 6.86 46.29
CA VAL A 798 -10.30 6.64 45.01
C VAL A 798 -11.78 7.01 45.13
N ARG A 799 -12.27 7.83 44.21
CA ARG A 799 -13.70 8.16 44.05
C ARG A 799 -14.23 7.67 42.71
N ALA A 800 -15.40 7.03 42.72
CA ALA A 800 -16.15 6.72 41.50
C ALA A 800 -17.11 7.89 41.20
N VAL A 801 -17.26 8.23 39.93
CA VAL A 801 -18.11 9.33 39.45
C VAL A 801 -19.07 8.78 38.40
N ARG A 802 -20.38 8.99 38.58
CA ARG A 802 -21.43 8.69 37.61
C ARG A 802 -21.84 9.96 36.87
N LEU A 803 -21.89 9.90 35.55
CA LEU A 803 -22.14 11.02 34.65
C LEU A 803 -23.36 10.74 33.79
N VAL A 804 -24.30 11.67 33.72
CA VAL A 804 -25.49 11.60 32.87
C VAL A 804 -25.51 12.76 31.86
N PRO A 805 -26.01 12.57 30.63
CA PRO A 805 -26.01 13.61 29.62
C PRO A 805 -26.92 14.78 30.02
N GLY A 806 -26.43 16.01 29.94
CA GLY A 806 -27.18 17.20 30.39
C GLY A 806 -28.42 17.53 29.57
N ASP A 807 -28.50 17.00 28.35
CA ASP A 807 -29.62 17.13 27.40
C ASP A 807 -30.60 15.94 27.45
N GLY A 808 -30.32 14.90 28.26
CA GLY A 808 -31.12 13.68 28.35
C GLY A 808 -31.11 12.78 27.12
N ALA A 809 -30.32 13.10 26.08
CA ALA A 809 -30.28 12.29 24.87
C ALA A 809 -29.46 10.98 25.07
N PRO A 810 -29.78 9.90 24.33
CA PRO A 810 -29.17 8.59 24.53
C PRO A 810 -27.64 8.60 24.38
N LEU A 811 -26.99 7.64 25.04
CA LEU A 811 -25.56 7.42 24.95
C LEU A 811 -25.23 6.17 24.12
N PRO A 812 -24.17 6.19 23.32
CA PRO A 812 -23.66 4.98 22.70
C PRO A 812 -23.00 4.09 23.75
N ASP A 813 -23.09 2.78 23.49
CA ASP A 813 -22.23 1.81 24.12
C ASP A 813 -20.76 2.02 23.78
N PHE A 814 -19.89 1.41 24.58
CA PHE A 814 -18.45 1.49 24.42
C PHE A 814 -17.85 0.08 24.33
N ARG A 815 -16.54 0.00 24.14
CA ARG A 815 -15.79 -1.27 24.18
C ARG A 815 -14.97 -1.33 25.47
N PRO A 816 -14.88 -2.50 26.13
CA PRO A 816 -14.12 -2.61 27.38
C PRO A 816 -12.69 -2.10 27.22
N GLY A 817 -12.24 -1.27 28.15
CA GLY A 817 -10.93 -0.60 28.11
C GLY A 817 -10.95 0.82 27.53
N GLN A 818 -12.00 1.23 26.80
CA GLN A 818 -12.13 2.61 26.33
C GLN A 818 -12.25 3.61 27.49
N HIS A 819 -11.88 4.85 27.19
CA HIS A 819 -11.92 5.97 28.11
C HIS A 819 -12.73 7.13 27.56
N ILE A 820 -13.15 8.02 28.45
CA ILE A 820 -13.67 9.34 28.12
C ILE A 820 -12.71 10.40 28.65
N THR A 821 -12.66 11.55 28.00
CA THR A 821 -11.94 12.71 28.49
C THR A 821 -12.91 13.65 29.17
N LEU A 822 -12.66 13.95 30.44
CA LEU A 822 -13.40 14.92 31.21
C LEU A 822 -12.73 16.29 31.12
N THR A 823 -13.53 17.33 30.95
CA THR A 823 -13.10 18.74 30.95
C THR A 823 -13.68 19.44 32.17
N GLY A 824 -12.78 19.97 33.01
CA GLY A 824 -13.10 20.69 34.23
C GLY A 824 -12.84 22.21 34.10
N PRO A 825 -12.89 22.96 35.22
CA PRO A 825 -12.62 24.39 35.26
C PRO A 825 -11.26 24.75 34.62
N GLY A 826 -11.19 25.88 33.92
CA GLY A 826 -9.96 26.34 33.27
C GLY A 826 -9.50 25.46 32.08
N SER A 827 -10.44 24.74 31.45
CA SER A 827 -10.19 23.87 30.28
C SER A 827 -9.19 22.74 30.56
N TRP A 828 -9.02 22.33 31.81
CA TRP A 828 -8.20 21.18 32.17
C TRP A 828 -8.87 19.90 31.70
N THR A 829 -8.13 19.03 31.03
CA THR A 829 -8.64 17.76 30.53
C THR A 829 -7.89 16.58 31.12
N ARG A 830 -8.60 15.51 31.48
CA ARG A 830 -8.00 14.22 31.85
C ARG A 830 -8.87 13.06 31.36
N SER A 831 -8.20 12.01 30.89
CA SER A 831 -8.84 10.80 30.42
C SER A 831 -8.96 9.77 31.54
N TYR A 832 -10.12 9.11 31.61
CA TYR A 832 -10.40 8.05 32.58
C TYR A 832 -11.09 6.88 31.89
N SER A 833 -10.60 5.66 32.10
CA SER A 833 -11.23 4.44 31.59
C SER A 833 -12.65 4.31 32.15
N LEU A 834 -13.56 3.90 31.27
CA LEU A 834 -14.94 3.64 31.62
C LEU A 834 -15.05 2.34 32.44
N THR A 835 -15.92 2.38 33.44
CA THR A 835 -16.33 1.22 34.24
C THR A 835 -17.81 0.93 34.00
N GLY A 836 -18.27 -0.27 34.38
CA GLY A 836 -19.61 -0.75 34.04
C GLY A 836 -19.63 -1.67 32.81
N PRO A 837 -20.73 -2.42 32.60
CA PRO A 837 -20.92 -3.21 31.39
C PRO A 837 -20.86 -2.31 30.16
N ALA A 838 -20.06 -2.67 29.16
CA ALA A 838 -19.80 -1.86 27.98
C ALA A 838 -20.93 -1.95 26.93
N GLN A 839 -21.71 -3.03 26.95
CA GLN A 839 -22.85 -3.27 26.07
C GLN A 839 -24.14 -3.36 26.90
N GLN A 840 -25.05 -2.40 26.73
CA GLN A 840 -26.34 -2.30 27.44
C GLN A 840 -27.51 -2.07 26.49
N GLY A 841 -27.29 -1.46 25.31
CA GLY A 841 -28.32 -1.17 24.32
C GLY A 841 -29.17 0.07 24.59
N ASP A 842 -29.38 0.45 25.85
CA ASP A 842 -30.20 1.60 26.30
C ASP A 842 -29.45 2.54 27.25
N ARG A 843 -28.14 2.72 27.02
CA ARG A 843 -27.26 3.42 27.95
C ARG A 843 -27.70 4.84 28.27
N THR A 844 -27.74 5.15 29.57
CA THR A 844 -28.09 6.46 30.13
C THR A 844 -26.96 7.13 30.92
N ASP A 845 -25.92 6.39 31.30
CA ASP A 845 -24.79 6.94 32.07
C ASP A 845 -23.42 6.38 31.65
N TYR A 846 -22.39 7.16 31.98
CA TYR A 846 -21.00 6.74 31.99
C TYR A 846 -20.41 6.82 33.40
N ARG A 847 -19.49 5.91 33.73
CA ARG A 847 -18.86 5.83 35.05
C ARG A 847 -17.36 5.77 34.93
N VAL A 848 -16.67 6.55 35.76
CA VAL A 848 -15.21 6.57 35.85
C VAL A 848 -14.77 6.46 37.31
N ALA A 849 -13.50 6.09 37.56
CA ALA A 849 -12.93 6.13 38.89
C ALA A 849 -11.62 6.92 38.91
N VAL A 850 -11.51 7.85 39.84
CA VAL A 850 -10.44 8.84 39.93
C VAL A 850 -9.66 8.62 41.21
N ARG A 851 -8.39 8.22 41.06
CA ARG A 851 -7.44 8.17 42.17
C ARG A 851 -6.87 9.57 42.43
N ARG A 852 -6.70 9.92 43.71
CA ARG A 852 -5.98 11.14 44.12
C ARG A 852 -4.50 11.00 43.76
N VAL A 853 -3.97 11.98 43.03
CA VAL A 853 -2.57 12.07 42.66
C VAL A 853 -1.99 13.33 43.28
N ASP A 854 -0.88 13.21 44.01
CA ASP A 854 -0.21 14.35 44.62
C ASP A 854 0.23 15.36 43.55
N GLY A 855 -0.15 16.63 43.72
CA GLY A 855 0.07 17.68 42.72
C GLY A 855 -0.83 17.61 41.48
N GLY A 856 -1.74 16.63 41.39
CA GLY A 856 -2.64 16.45 40.26
C GLY A 856 -3.86 17.38 40.30
N ARG A 857 -3.85 18.45 39.50
CA ARG A 857 -4.93 19.46 39.46
C ARG A 857 -6.34 18.87 39.30
N PHE A 858 -6.55 18.01 38.30
CA PHE A 858 -7.87 17.43 38.02
C PHE A 858 -8.29 16.41 39.09
N SER A 859 -7.37 15.56 39.56
CA SER A 859 -7.68 14.60 40.62
C SER A 859 -7.99 15.26 41.95
N SER A 860 -7.31 16.36 42.30
CA SER A 860 -7.64 17.16 43.48
C SER A 860 -9.02 17.81 43.33
N TYR A 861 -9.33 18.39 42.17
CA TYR A 861 -10.66 18.93 41.89
C TYR A 861 -11.78 17.89 42.09
N VAL A 862 -11.63 16.67 41.57
CA VAL A 862 -12.63 15.59 41.76
C VAL A 862 -12.81 15.19 43.24
N HIS A 863 -11.74 15.26 44.05
CA HIS A 863 -11.78 14.85 45.46
C HIS A 863 -12.25 15.96 46.39
N ASP A 864 -11.83 17.20 46.14
CA ASP A 864 -11.95 18.29 47.09
C ASP A 864 -13.12 19.23 46.72
N GLU A 865 -13.44 19.39 45.43
CA GLU A 865 -14.34 20.44 44.92
C GLU A 865 -15.56 19.94 44.16
N LEU A 866 -15.44 18.90 43.31
CA LEU A 866 -16.55 18.39 42.50
C LEU A 866 -17.69 17.84 43.39
N ARG A 867 -18.94 18.17 43.04
CA ARG A 867 -20.16 17.75 43.74
C ARG A 867 -21.21 17.20 42.76
N PRO A 868 -22.13 16.32 43.22
CA PRO A 868 -23.34 16.01 42.46
C PRO A 868 -24.09 17.28 42.05
N GLY A 869 -24.54 17.34 40.81
CA GLY A 869 -25.17 18.51 40.17
C GLY A 869 -24.23 19.38 39.33
N ASP A 870 -22.91 19.25 39.50
CA ASP A 870 -21.93 20.01 38.71
C ASP A 870 -21.93 19.58 37.24
N ARG A 871 -21.61 20.51 36.34
CA ARG A 871 -21.51 20.27 34.89
C ARG A 871 -20.06 20.06 34.47
N VAL A 872 -19.83 19.06 33.64
CA VAL A 872 -18.51 18.73 33.07
C VAL A 872 -18.62 18.44 31.58
N GLY A 873 -17.58 18.77 30.82
CA GLY A 873 -17.50 18.39 29.42
C GLY A 873 -16.99 16.95 29.26
N VAL A 874 -17.59 16.17 28.37
CA VAL A 874 -17.28 14.74 28.17
C VAL A 874 -17.15 14.44 26.68
N THR A 875 -16.04 13.80 26.30
CA THR A 875 -15.90 13.25 24.94
C THR A 875 -16.66 11.95 24.78
N ALA A 876 -16.99 11.59 23.54
CA ALA A 876 -17.41 10.24 23.22
C ALA A 876 -16.37 9.19 23.69
N PRO A 877 -16.79 7.94 23.98
CA PRO A 877 -15.86 6.86 24.31
C PRO A 877 -14.83 6.62 23.21
N GLN A 878 -13.56 6.61 23.58
CA GLN A 878 -12.43 6.50 22.66
C GLN A 878 -11.29 5.64 23.25
N GLY A 879 -10.25 5.41 22.45
CA GLY A 879 -9.08 4.61 22.83
C GLY A 879 -8.99 3.27 22.12
N LEU A 880 -7.75 2.79 21.97
CA LEU A 880 -7.38 1.53 21.30
C LEU A 880 -6.93 0.44 22.27
N PHE A 881 -6.75 0.75 23.56
CA PHE A 881 -6.59 -0.27 24.59
C PHE A 881 -7.97 -0.89 24.86
N VAL A 882 -8.35 -1.82 24.00
CA VAL A 882 -9.64 -2.48 24.05
C VAL A 882 -9.44 -3.97 24.33
N ILE A 883 -10.31 -4.51 25.18
CA ILE A 883 -10.30 -5.93 25.54
C ILE A 883 -11.54 -6.57 24.90
N PRO A 884 -11.37 -7.38 23.85
CA PRO A 884 -12.48 -7.97 23.13
C PRO A 884 -13.22 -8.98 24.01
N ALA A 885 -14.56 -8.87 24.07
CA ALA A 885 -15.40 -9.88 24.73
C ALA A 885 -15.35 -11.24 24.02
N ASP A 886 -15.25 -11.21 22.69
CA ASP A 886 -15.09 -12.39 21.83
C ASP A 886 -13.62 -12.59 21.49
N ILE A 887 -12.90 -13.30 22.37
CA ILE A 887 -11.49 -13.63 22.18
C ILE A 887 -11.26 -15.13 22.21
N GLU A 888 -10.53 -15.62 21.22
CA GLU A 888 -10.26 -17.05 20.99
C GLU A 888 -9.14 -17.62 21.89
N PHE A 889 -8.40 -16.74 22.57
CA PHE A 889 -7.25 -17.09 23.41
C PHE A 889 -7.55 -16.87 24.90
N PRO A 890 -6.82 -17.55 25.82
CA PRO A 890 -6.82 -17.15 27.22
C PRO A 890 -6.40 -15.68 27.38
N VAL A 891 -6.91 -15.03 28.41
CA VAL A 891 -6.63 -13.62 28.70
C VAL A 891 -6.01 -13.49 30.07
N VAL A 892 -4.89 -12.76 30.13
CA VAL A 892 -4.20 -12.39 31.35
C VAL A 892 -4.31 -10.89 31.54
N LEU A 893 -4.95 -10.47 32.62
CA LEU A 893 -5.13 -9.08 33.01
C LEU A 893 -4.15 -8.79 34.16
N VAL A 894 -3.35 -7.74 34.04
CA VAL A 894 -2.39 -7.35 35.08
C VAL A 894 -2.61 -5.90 35.46
N ALA A 895 -3.20 -5.69 36.63
CA ALA A 895 -3.53 -4.36 37.15
C ALA A 895 -2.69 -4.01 38.39
N ALA A 896 -2.43 -2.72 38.58
CA ALA A 896 -1.99 -2.19 39.86
C ALA A 896 -2.73 -0.89 40.23
N GLY A 897 -3.21 -0.80 41.47
CA GLY A 897 -3.97 0.34 41.96
C GLY A 897 -5.23 0.62 41.12
N ILE A 898 -5.39 1.85 40.63
CA ILE A 898 -6.56 2.25 39.84
C ILE A 898 -6.53 1.75 38.37
N GLY A 899 -5.41 1.15 37.93
CA GLY A 899 -5.31 0.48 36.64
C GLY A 899 -6.25 -0.72 36.46
N ILE A 900 -7.00 -1.09 37.51
CA ILE A 900 -8.06 -2.09 37.45
C ILE A 900 -9.29 -1.63 36.64
N THR A 901 -9.51 -0.33 36.50
CA THR A 901 -10.72 0.24 35.88
C THR A 901 -11.07 -0.29 34.49
N PRO A 902 -10.15 -0.37 33.50
CA PRO A 902 -10.45 -0.97 32.19
C PRO A 902 -10.84 -2.45 32.30
N PHE A 903 -10.23 -3.19 33.22
CA PHE A 903 -10.49 -4.61 33.43
C PHE A 903 -11.80 -4.86 34.18
N LEU A 904 -12.18 -3.96 35.09
CA LEU A 904 -13.47 -4.01 35.75
C LEU A 904 -14.60 -3.88 34.73
N GLY A 905 -14.52 -2.91 33.81
CA GLY A 905 -15.49 -2.78 32.72
C GLY A 905 -15.55 -4.03 31.83
N TYR A 906 -14.42 -4.68 31.56
CA TYR A 906 -14.38 -5.94 30.81
C TYR A 906 -15.06 -7.11 31.54
N LEU A 907 -14.70 -7.34 32.80
CA LEU A 907 -15.30 -8.40 33.61
C LEU A 907 -16.82 -8.19 33.79
N GLU A 908 -17.26 -6.95 33.98
CA GLU A 908 -18.68 -6.59 34.07
C GLU A 908 -19.42 -6.80 32.75
N THR A 909 -18.76 -6.54 31.61
CA THR A 909 -19.31 -6.82 30.28
C THR A 909 -19.52 -8.31 30.07
N LEU A 910 -18.52 -9.14 30.42
CA LEU A 910 -18.64 -10.60 30.32
C LEU A 910 -19.75 -11.14 31.22
N ALA A 911 -19.83 -10.65 32.46
CA ALA A 911 -20.85 -11.08 33.41
C ALA A 911 -22.27 -10.68 32.97
N ALA A 912 -22.42 -9.51 32.33
CA ALA A 912 -23.72 -9.03 31.83
C ALA A 912 -24.16 -9.76 30.56
N ARG A 913 -23.23 -10.05 29.64
CA ARG A 913 -23.52 -10.74 28.37
C ARG A 913 -23.97 -12.19 28.57
N GLY A 914 -23.41 -12.88 29.56
CA GLY A 914 -23.58 -14.31 29.75
C GLY A 914 -22.93 -15.16 28.63
N GLY A 915 -23.04 -16.49 28.73
CA GLY A 915 -22.45 -17.42 27.77
C GLY A 915 -21.02 -17.84 28.10
N THR A 916 -20.32 -18.43 27.12
CA THR A 916 -18.96 -18.97 27.33
C THR A 916 -17.94 -17.84 27.41
N VAL A 917 -17.26 -17.74 28.55
CA VAL A 917 -16.15 -16.79 28.74
C VAL A 917 -14.79 -17.47 28.46
N PRO A 918 -13.77 -16.72 28.00
CA PRO A 918 -12.41 -17.24 27.86
C PRO A 918 -11.84 -17.65 29.22
N ARG A 919 -10.76 -18.44 29.24
CA ARG A 919 -9.98 -18.66 30.47
C ARG A 919 -9.33 -17.32 30.85
N LEU A 920 -9.63 -16.83 32.05
CA LEU A 920 -9.27 -15.51 32.51
C LEU A 920 -8.42 -15.59 33.77
N VAL A 921 -7.29 -14.88 33.80
CA VAL A 921 -6.49 -14.72 35.01
C VAL A 921 -6.22 -13.24 35.25
N LEU A 922 -6.69 -12.72 36.39
CA LEU A 922 -6.44 -11.36 36.84
C LEU A 922 -5.35 -11.38 37.92
N HIS A 923 -4.20 -10.76 37.64
CA HIS A 923 -3.19 -10.43 38.65
C HIS A 923 -3.41 -8.99 39.11
N TYR A 924 -3.77 -8.77 40.37
CA TYR A 924 -4.10 -7.44 40.88
C TYR A 924 -3.19 -7.00 42.03
N GLY A 925 -2.42 -5.94 41.81
CA GLY A 925 -1.45 -5.40 42.75
C GLY A 925 -1.99 -4.24 43.59
N SER A 926 -1.92 -4.38 44.91
CA SER A 926 -2.26 -3.35 45.90
C SER A 926 -1.16 -3.23 46.97
N ARG A 927 -1.22 -2.20 47.82
CA ARG A 927 -0.30 -2.12 48.98
C ARG A 927 -0.76 -3.09 50.06
N ASP A 928 -2.03 -3.03 50.40
CA ASP A 928 -2.73 -3.72 51.48
C ASP A 928 -4.24 -3.70 51.18
N SER A 929 -5.08 -4.25 52.07
CA SER A 929 -6.55 -4.22 51.92
C SER A 929 -7.15 -2.82 51.87
N SER A 930 -6.58 -1.83 52.56
CA SER A 930 -7.12 -0.46 52.60
C SER A 930 -7.04 0.26 51.24
N THR A 931 -6.16 -0.22 50.36
CA THR A 931 -5.89 0.35 49.03
C THR A 931 -6.39 -0.54 47.90
N HIS A 932 -6.98 -1.69 48.22
CA HIS A 932 -7.54 -2.66 47.26
C HIS A 932 -8.89 -2.16 46.71
N ALA A 933 -8.82 -1.28 45.71
CA ALA A 933 -10.02 -0.70 45.10
C ALA A 933 -10.91 -1.77 44.44
N PHE A 934 -12.22 -1.69 44.69
CA PHE A 934 -13.23 -2.59 44.12
C PHE A 934 -13.11 -4.08 44.47
N ALA A 935 -12.39 -4.45 45.55
CA ALA A 935 -12.21 -5.84 45.97
C ALA A 935 -13.54 -6.64 46.02
N ASP A 936 -14.59 -6.08 46.64
CA ASP A 936 -15.89 -6.75 46.75
C ASP A 936 -16.61 -6.91 45.41
N ARG A 937 -16.52 -5.92 44.51
CA ARG A 937 -17.05 -6.05 43.14
C ARG A 937 -16.33 -7.15 42.38
N ILE A 938 -15.00 -7.25 42.51
CA ILE A 938 -14.19 -8.27 41.84
C ILE A 938 -14.54 -9.67 42.38
N ARG A 939 -14.68 -9.84 43.70
CA ARG A 939 -15.13 -11.11 44.31
C ARG A 939 -16.52 -11.51 43.82
N ALA A 940 -17.46 -10.56 43.74
CA ALA A 940 -18.80 -10.81 43.22
C ALA A 940 -18.77 -11.22 41.73
N LEU A 941 -17.88 -10.64 40.92
CA LEU A 941 -17.68 -11.02 39.52
C LEU A 941 -17.02 -12.40 39.40
N ALA A 942 -16.05 -12.73 40.24
CA ALA A 942 -15.44 -14.06 40.30
C ALA A 942 -16.46 -15.15 40.65
N GLY A 943 -17.46 -14.84 41.49
CA GLY A 943 -18.58 -15.74 41.76
C GLY A 943 -19.59 -15.90 40.60
N LYS A 944 -19.54 -15.03 39.57
CA LYS A 944 -20.39 -15.09 38.37
C LYS A 944 -19.66 -15.63 37.14
N LEU A 945 -18.33 -15.61 37.15
CA LEU A 945 -17.47 -15.93 36.02
C LEU A 945 -16.66 -17.19 36.35
N ASP A 946 -17.22 -18.37 36.07
CA ASP A 946 -16.65 -19.67 36.48
C ASP A 946 -15.23 -19.96 35.95
N ARG A 947 -14.74 -19.19 34.97
CA ARG A 947 -13.40 -19.32 34.38
C ARG A 947 -12.47 -18.14 34.69
N LEU A 948 -12.85 -17.28 35.64
CA LEU A 948 -12.00 -16.21 36.18
C LEU A 948 -11.22 -16.70 37.39
N THR A 949 -9.90 -16.61 37.33
CA THR A 949 -9.00 -16.74 38.48
C THR A 949 -8.47 -15.37 38.87
N VAL A 950 -8.62 -14.99 40.14
CA VAL A 950 -8.05 -13.75 40.68
C VAL A 950 -6.86 -14.09 41.56
N VAL A 951 -5.73 -13.42 41.32
CA VAL A 951 -4.48 -13.55 42.08
C VAL A 951 -4.14 -12.17 42.62
N ASP A 952 -4.37 -11.97 43.90
CA ASP A 952 -4.14 -10.68 44.57
C ASP A 952 -2.71 -10.59 45.11
N HIS A 953 -2.01 -9.51 44.80
CA HIS A 953 -0.62 -9.24 45.17
C HIS A 953 -0.56 -8.05 46.14
N TYR A 954 -0.19 -8.30 47.40
CA TYR A 954 0.02 -7.22 48.39
C TYR A 954 1.50 -6.95 48.57
N SER A 955 1.91 -5.75 48.18
CA SER A 955 3.32 -5.33 48.26
C SER A 955 3.75 -4.95 49.68
N ARG A 956 2.82 -4.52 50.53
CA ARG A 956 3.03 -4.11 51.94
C ARG A 956 1.82 -4.48 52.81
N PRO A 957 1.47 -5.79 52.92
CA PRO A 957 0.32 -6.20 53.72
C PRO A 957 0.46 -5.71 55.16
N SER A 958 -0.62 -5.18 55.71
CA SER A 958 -0.74 -4.76 57.10
C SER A 958 -0.81 -5.98 58.03
N SER A 959 -0.74 -5.73 59.34
CA SER A 959 -0.95 -6.79 60.34
C SER A 959 -2.37 -7.36 60.35
N LEU A 960 -3.33 -6.70 59.67
CA LEU A 960 -4.72 -7.15 59.58
C LEU A 960 -4.98 -8.03 58.35
N ASP A 961 -4.08 -8.03 57.37
CA ASP A 961 -4.23 -8.77 56.11
C ASP A 961 -3.83 -10.24 56.26
N ARG A 962 -4.69 -11.15 55.81
CA ARG A 962 -4.49 -12.60 55.91
C ARG A 962 -4.15 -13.22 54.54
N PRO A 963 -2.98 -13.86 54.38
CA PRO A 963 -2.67 -14.61 53.15
C PRO A 963 -3.67 -15.75 52.93
N GLY A 964 -4.09 -15.93 51.68
CA GLY A 964 -5.12 -16.90 51.26
C GLY A 964 -6.57 -16.41 51.43
N HIS A 965 -6.79 -15.27 52.10
CA HIS A 965 -8.10 -14.65 52.24
C HIS A 965 -8.14 -13.24 51.63
N ASP A 966 -7.26 -12.35 52.09
CA ASP A 966 -7.22 -10.96 51.63
C ASP A 966 -6.29 -10.77 50.43
N TYR A 967 -5.25 -11.60 50.33
CA TYR A 967 -4.32 -11.62 49.21
C TYR A 967 -3.77 -13.01 48.95
N THR A 968 -3.30 -13.28 47.73
CA THR A 968 -2.73 -14.56 47.31
C THR A 968 -1.21 -14.58 47.43
N VAL A 969 -0.54 -13.51 47.00
CA VAL A 969 0.92 -13.42 46.91
C VAL A 969 1.44 -12.18 47.66
N ARG A 970 2.46 -12.35 48.50
CA ARG A 970 3.16 -11.21 49.13
C ARG A 970 4.23 -10.69 48.17
N GLY A 971 4.11 -9.44 47.76
CA GLY A 971 5.06 -8.77 46.88
C GLY A 971 4.40 -7.94 45.78
N ARG A 972 5.23 -7.35 44.92
CA ARG A 972 4.79 -6.78 43.64
C ARG A 972 4.69 -7.91 42.61
N ILE A 973 3.78 -7.75 41.64
CA ILE A 973 3.61 -8.68 40.52
C ILE A 973 4.90 -8.74 39.70
N ARG A 974 5.39 -9.95 39.42
CA ARG A 974 6.56 -10.21 38.57
C ARG A 974 6.19 -11.13 37.42
N ALA A 975 6.96 -11.06 36.33
CA ALA A 975 6.72 -11.92 35.16
C ALA A 975 6.72 -13.41 35.55
N ARG A 976 7.56 -13.85 36.49
CA ARG A 976 7.60 -15.25 36.97
C ARG A 976 6.32 -15.74 37.65
N ASP A 977 5.45 -14.84 38.11
CA ASP A 977 4.20 -15.19 38.78
C ASP A 977 3.11 -15.62 37.79
N ILE A 978 3.32 -15.35 36.49
CA ILE A 978 2.42 -15.77 35.41
C ILE A 978 2.68 -17.23 35.07
N ASP A 979 1.64 -18.07 35.07
CA ASP A 979 1.72 -19.49 34.71
C ASP A 979 2.28 -19.69 33.28
N GLY A 980 3.27 -20.58 33.14
CA GLY A 980 3.85 -20.93 31.85
C GLY A 980 2.86 -21.63 30.90
N ASP A 981 1.79 -22.24 31.40
CA ASP A 981 0.72 -22.80 30.57
C ASP A 981 -0.02 -21.72 29.76
N LEU A 982 -0.22 -20.54 30.34
CA LEU A 982 -0.86 -19.40 29.65
C LEU A 982 0.02 -18.91 28.50
N ILE A 983 1.33 -18.89 28.69
CA ILE A 983 2.31 -18.55 27.64
C ILE A 983 2.27 -19.58 26.51
N ARG A 984 2.30 -20.88 26.83
CA ARG A 984 2.22 -21.96 25.82
C ARG A 984 0.92 -21.93 25.02
N ARG A 985 -0.19 -21.52 25.65
CA ARG A 985 -1.50 -21.34 25.00
C ARG A 985 -1.66 -20.00 24.28
N ARG A 986 -0.59 -19.22 24.12
CA ARG A 986 -0.57 -17.91 23.44
C ARG A 986 -1.61 -16.93 24.01
N ALA A 987 -1.71 -16.88 25.34
CA ALA A 987 -2.59 -15.93 26.01
C ALA A 987 -2.31 -14.48 25.56
N ARG A 988 -3.33 -13.63 25.66
CA ARG A 988 -3.21 -12.18 25.45
C ARG A 988 -2.99 -11.50 26.79
N PHE A 989 -1.95 -10.67 26.87
CA PHE A 989 -1.55 -10.02 28.11
C PHE A 989 -1.94 -8.55 28.06
N TYR A 990 -2.88 -8.14 28.92
CA TYR A 990 -3.30 -6.74 29.06
C TYR A 990 -2.77 -6.18 30.37
N LEU A 991 -1.97 -5.12 30.29
CA LEU A 991 -1.24 -4.52 31.41
C LEU A 991 -1.73 -3.09 31.61
N CYS A 992 -2.12 -2.74 32.84
CA CYS A 992 -2.52 -1.37 33.18
C CYS A 992 -2.09 -1.01 34.61
N GLY A 993 -1.29 0.05 34.76
CA GLY A 993 -0.73 0.43 36.04
C GLY A 993 0.46 1.38 35.91
N PRO A 994 1.31 1.49 36.96
CA PRO A 994 2.51 2.33 36.95
C PRO A 994 3.49 1.92 35.85
N GLU A 995 4.15 2.90 35.25
CA GLU A 995 5.02 2.69 34.09
C GLU A 995 6.16 1.71 34.33
N GLU A 996 6.81 1.79 35.51
CA GLU A 996 7.86 0.85 35.92
C GLU A 996 7.38 -0.61 35.89
N MET A 997 6.14 -0.86 36.33
CA MET A 997 5.53 -2.19 36.31
C MET A 997 5.30 -2.67 34.87
N LEU A 998 4.79 -1.79 34.00
CA LEU A 998 4.56 -2.12 32.59
C LEU A 998 5.86 -2.50 31.89
N ALA A 999 6.95 -1.74 32.14
CA ALA A 999 8.26 -1.99 31.58
C ALA A 999 8.86 -3.33 32.07
N GLU A 1000 8.89 -3.56 33.39
CA GLU A 1000 9.44 -4.78 33.99
C GLU A 1000 8.68 -6.03 33.52
N LEU A 1001 7.35 -5.99 33.51
CA LEU A 1001 6.52 -7.12 33.07
C LEU A 1001 6.65 -7.38 31.58
N THR A 1002 6.68 -6.33 30.74
CA THR A 1002 6.85 -6.50 29.29
C THR A 1002 8.19 -7.17 28.98
N ALA A 1003 9.26 -6.71 29.61
CA ALA A 1003 10.60 -7.30 29.45
C ALA A 1003 10.62 -8.76 29.93
N GLY A 1004 10.12 -9.04 31.13
CA GLY A 1004 10.11 -10.38 31.70
C GLY A 1004 9.20 -11.37 30.96
N LEU A 1005 8.06 -10.93 30.41
CA LEU A 1005 7.21 -11.77 29.57
C LEU A 1005 7.88 -12.09 28.23
N THR A 1006 8.56 -11.11 27.63
CA THR A 1006 9.31 -11.30 26.38
C THR A 1006 10.45 -12.29 26.57
N GLU A 1007 11.21 -12.18 27.67
CA GLU A 1007 12.27 -13.13 28.05
C GLU A 1007 11.73 -14.56 28.24
N ARG A 1008 10.49 -14.67 28.73
CA ARG A 1008 9.78 -15.95 28.87
C ARG A 1008 9.11 -16.45 27.58
N GLY A 1009 9.36 -15.79 26.44
CA GLY A 1009 8.92 -16.23 25.12
C GLY A 1009 7.56 -15.71 24.67
N VAL A 1010 6.95 -14.74 25.37
CA VAL A 1010 5.73 -14.07 24.90
C VAL A 1010 6.10 -13.11 23.76
N PRO A 1011 5.50 -13.24 22.56
CA PRO A 1011 5.75 -12.28 21.49
C PRO A 1011 5.30 -10.87 21.90
N ARG A 1012 6.12 -9.86 21.61
CA ARG A 1012 5.86 -8.46 22.02
C ARG A 1012 4.49 -7.94 21.56
N PHE A 1013 4.00 -8.40 20.41
CA PHE A 1013 2.70 -8.01 19.85
C PHE A 1013 1.49 -8.72 20.51
N ASP A 1014 1.71 -9.73 21.36
CA ASP A 1014 0.69 -10.36 22.20
C ASP A 1014 0.58 -9.67 23.58
N ILE A 1015 1.38 -8.61 23.83
CA ILE A 1015 1.40 -7.80 25.05
C ILE A 1015 0.84 -6.39 24.77
N PHE A 1016 -0.27 -6.09 25.41
CA PHE A 1016 -1.03 -4.84 25.32
C PHE A 1016 -0.83 -4.08 26.63
N ALA A 1017 -0.31 -2.87 26.57
CA ALA A 1017 -0.11 -2.03 27.75
C ALA A 1017 -0.81 -0.69 27.53
N GLU A 1018 -1.56 -0.23 28.52
CA GLU A 1018 -2.13 1.12 28.51
C GLU A 1018 -1.14 2.08 29.18
N LYS A 1019 -0.72 3.10 28.43
CA LYS A 1019 0.04 4.23 28.96
C LYS A 1019 -0.86 5.46 28.97
N PHE A 1020 -1.23 5.96 30.15
CA PHE A 1020 -2.00 7.21 30.26
C PHE A 1020 -1.06 8.40 30.07
N HIS A 1021 -0.87 8.82 28.83
CA HIS A 1021 -0.16 10.07 28.54
C HIS A 1021 -1.12 11.25 28.67
N ALA A 1022 -0.63 12.39 29.16
CA ALA A 1022 -1.29 13.65 28.85
C ALA A 1022 -1.24 13.81 27.33
N ALA A 1023 -2.34 14.26 26.70
CA ALA A 1023 -2.34 14.52 25.26
C ALA A 1023 -1.11 15.38 24.91
N PRO A 1024 -0.29 14.99 23.93
CA PRO A 1024 0.88 15.77 23.56
C PRO A 1024 0.41 17.18 23.22
N GLN A 1025 0.79 18.15 24.04
CA GLN A 1025 0.56 19.54 23.71
C GLN A 1025 1.34 19.82 22.43
N ARG A 1026 0.67 20.42 21.45
CA ARG A 1026 1.36 20.98 20.29
C ARG A 1026 2.28 22.07 20.84
N VAL A 1027 3.58 21.78 20.90
CA VAL A 1027 4.57 22.74 21.37
C VAL A 1027 4.92 23.62 20.17
N ASP A 1028 4.42 24.85 20.17
CA ASP A 1028 4.81 25.83 19.17
C ASP A 1028 6.27 26.22 19.39
N ILE A 1029 7.07 26.11 18.33
CA ILE A 1029 8.48 26.48 18.32
C ILE A 1029 8.58 27.91 17.81
N PRO A 1030 9.08 28.88 18.60
CA PRO A 1030 9.22 30.26 18.17
C PRO A 1030 10.09 30.41 16.92
N ASP A 1031 9.81 31.41 16.09
CA ASP A 1031 10.54 31.66 14.84
C ASP A 1031 12.05 31.94 15.05
N GLY A 1032 12.42 32.46 16.22
CA GLY A 1032 13.81 32.71 16.64
C GLY A 1032 14.45 31.59 17.46
N ALA A 1033 13.82 30.41 17.55
CA ALA A 1033 14.35 29.31 18.36
C ALA A 1033 15.69 28.80 17.81
N GLU A 1034 16.62 28.58 18.73
CA GLU A 1034 17.93 28.01 18.46
C GLU A 1034 18.30 26.98 19.54
N ALA A 1035 19.11 26.00 19.16
CA ALA A 1035 19.60 24.96 20.06
C ALA A 1035 20.96 24.42 19.60
N SER A 1036 21.76 23.93 20.54
CA SER A 1036 22.94 23.12 20.25
C SER A 1036 22.54 21.65 20.12
N VAL A 1037 22.91 21.00 19.01
CA VAL A 1037 22.63 19.59 18.74
C VAL A 1037 23.94 18.82 18.65
N HIS A 1038 24.20 17.94 19.62
CA HIS A 1038 25.33 17.02 19.64
C HIS A 1038 24.94 15.66 19.04
N PHE A 1039 25.72 15.20 18.07
CA PHE A 1039 25.60 13.92 17.39
C PHE A 1039 26.69 12.98 17.96
N GLU A 1040 26.30 12.08 18.86
CA GLU A 1040 27.21 11.29 19.69
C GLU A 1040 28.17 10.43 18.88
N ARG A 1041 27.70 9.72 17.84
CA ARG A 1041 28.55 8.76 17.09
C ARG A 1041 29.49 9.47 16.15
N SER A 1042 29.06 10.60 15.58
CA SER A 1042 29.94 11.43 14.75
C SER A 1042 30.84 12.36 15.57
N ASN A 1043 30.57 12.51 16.87
CA ASN A 1043 31.21 13.45 17.79
C ASN A 1043 31.22 14.90 17.24
N ARG A 1044 30.07 15.36 16.72
CA ARG A 1044 29.92 16.69 16.14
C ARG A 1044 28.81 17.46 16.84
N THR A 1045 29.03 18.75 17.07
CA THR A 1045 28.02 19.66 17.60
C THR A 1045 27.69 20.71 16.56
N LEU A 1046 26.39 20.87 16.27
CA LEU A 1046 25.89 21.86 15.32
C LEU A 1046 24.93 22.82 16.02
N ARG A 1047 24.93 24.08 15.60
CA ARG A 1047 23.90 25.03 16.02
C ARG A 1047 22.72 24.92 15.08
N TRP A 1048 21.56 24.61 15.64
CA TRP A 1048 20.28 24.55 14.94
C TRP A 1048 19.53 25.87 15.11
N ARG A 1049 18.89 26.34 14.05
CA ARG A 1049 17.94 27.46 14.05
C ARG A 1049 16.61 26.96 13.48
N ARG A 1050 15.50 27.65 13.78
CA ARG A 1050 14.17 27.28 13.25
C ARG A 1050 14.12 27.08 11.72
N ALA A 1051 14.86 27.89 10.96
CA ALA A 1051 14.98 27.82 9.51
C ALA A 1051 15.79 26.60 9.02
N ASP A 1052 16.54 25.94 9.91
CA ASP A 1052 17.25 24.70 9.60
C ASP A 1052 16.32 23.47 9.57
N GLY A 1053 15.03 23.65 9.87
CA GLY A 1053 14.04 22.59 9.73
C GLY A 1053 14.24 21.48 10.77
N THR A 1054 14.01 20.24 10.37
CA THR A 1054 14.10 19.06 11.23
C THR A 1054 15.54 18.65 11.54
N LEU A 1055 15.73 17.81 12.56
CA LEU A 1055 17.03 17.23 12.90
C LEU A 1055 17.68 16.50 11.72
N LEU A 1056 16.88 15.86 10.85
CA LEU A 1056 17.38 15.22 9.64
C LEU A 1056 17.97 16.24 8.65
N GLU A 1057 17.28 17.34 8.40
CA GLU A 1057 17.74 18.37 7.44
C GLU A 1057 19.00 19.09 7.93
N LEU A 1058 19.14 19.27 9.25
CA LEU A 1058 20.37 19.78 9.86
C LEU A 1058 21.54 18.79 9.65
N ALA A 1059 21.32 17.51 9.92
CA ALA A 1059 22.33 16.48 9.78
C ALA A 1059 22.81 16.34 8.33
N GLU A 1060 21.88 16.34 7.37
CA GLU A 1060 22.18 16.22 5.94
C GLU A 1060 23.03 17.37 5.42
N ARG A 1061 22.70 18.61 5.78
CA ARG A 1061 23.50 19.80 5.45
C ARG A 1061 24.92 19.72 5.99
N ALA A 1062 25.09 19.08 7.15
CA ALA A 1062 26.39 18.88 7.75
C ALA A 1062 27.13 17.63 7.25
N GLY A 1063 26.51 16.79 6.41
CA GLY A 1063 27.06 15.52 5.95
C GLY A 1063 27.09 14.43 7.04
N ILE A 1064 26.21 14.50 8.03
CA ILE A 1064 26.07 13.49 9.09
C ILE A 1064 24.98 12.48 8.65
N PRO A 1065 25.31 11.20 8.45
CA PRO A 1065 24.35 10.22 7.95
C PRO A 1065 23.36 9.82 9.04
N LEU A 1066 22.08 10.10 8.82
CA LEU A 1066 21.00 9.60 9.65
C LEU A 1066 20.14 8.59 8.89
N PRO A 1067 19.61 7.54 9.57
CA PRO A 1067 18.69 6.62 8.92
C PRO A 1067 17.43 7.40 8.52
N ASN A 1068 16.95 7.23 7.29
CA ASN A 1068 15.74 7.91 6.82
C ASN A 1068 15.11 7.14 5.66
N GLY A 1069 13.83 7.39 5.38
CA GLY A 1069 13.08 6.70 4.33
C GLY A 1069 11.96 7.57 3.77
N CYS A 1070 10.79 7.52 4.40
CA CYS A 1070 9.62 8.28 3.94
C CYS A 1070 9.69 9.79 4.22
N ARG A 1071 10.62 10.23 5.10
CA ARG A 1071 10.78 11.62 5.60
C ARG A 1071 9.57 12.26 6.30
N VAL A 1072 8.44 11.58 6.41
CA VAL A 1072 7.20 12.07 7.04
C VAL A 1072 6.84 11.35 8.34
N GLY A 1073 7.81 10.69 8.97
CA GLY A 1073 7.63 9.95 10.23
C GLY A 1073 6.94 8.59 10.10
N GLN A 1074 6.11 8.37 9.07
CA GLN A 1074 5.31 7.15 8.91
C GLN A 1074 6.10 5.83 8.89
N CYS A 1075 7.30 5.83 8.30
CA CYS A 1075 8.15 4.63 8.23
C CYS A 1075 8.99 4.38 9.49
N GLU A 1076 9.15 5.40 10.34
CA GLU A 1076 9.97 5.36 11.56
C GLU A 1076 11.42 4.90 11.35
N SER A 1077 11.91 4.90 10.11
CA SER A 1077 13.32 4.64 9.82
C SER A 1077 14.21 5.76 10.37
N CYS A 1078 13.68 6.97 10.54
CA CYS A 1078 14.37 8.10 11.16
C CYS A 1078 14.34 8.10 12.69
N ALA A 1079 13.90 7.02 13.32
CA ALA A 1079 13.95 6.86 14.77
C ALA A 1079 15.41 6.77 15.24
N VAL A 1080 15.84 7.72 16.08
CA VAL A 1080 17.17 7.76 16.70
C VAL A 1080 17.05 7.98 18.20
N GLY A 1081 17.99 7.44 18.97
CA GLY A 1081 18.00 7.59 20.43
C GLY A 1081 18.20 9.05 20.82
N LEU A 1082 17.35 9.56 21.71
CA LEU A 1082 17.49 10.88 22.33
C LEU A 1082 18.18 10.66 23.68
N LEU A 1083 19.49 10.96 23.75
CA LEU A 1083 20.32 10.73 24.93
C LEU A 1083 20.15 11.86 25.96
N ALA A 1084 19.91 13.09 25.50
CA ALA A 1084 19.61 14.24 26.34
C ALA A 1084 18.79 15.30 25.58
N GLY A 1085 18.01 16.08 26.32
CA GLY A 1085 17.20 17.21 25.82
C GLY A 1085 15.78 16.83 25.39
N GLN A 1086 15.07 17.78 24.78
CA GLN A 1086 13.68 17.63 24.33
C GLN A 1086 13.47 18.07 22.89
N VAL A 1087 12.57 17.38 22.19
CA VAL A 1087 12.15 17.71 20.82
C VAL A 1087 10.64 17.91 20.76
N ALA A 1088 10.20 18.71 19.81
CA ALA A 1088 8.83 18.72 19.33
C ALA A 1088 8.75 17.92 18.03
N HIS A 1089 7.72 17.07 17.90
CA HIS A 1089 7.45 16.37 16.65
C HIS A 1089 6.36 17.07 15.85
N LEU A 1090 6.63 17.31 14.57
CA LEU A 1090 5.66 17.83 13.60
C LEU A 1090 4.50 16.85 13.36
N VAL A 1091 4.77 15.55 13.53
CA VAL A 1091 3.80 14.47 13.51
C VAL A 1091 4.02 13.61 14.75
N PRO A 1092 2.99 13.36 15.57
CA PRO A 1092 3.13 12.54 16.77
C PRO A 1092 3.77 11.18 16.46
N PRO A 1093 4.83 10.79 17.20
CA PRO A 1093 5.40 9.44 17.08
C PRO A 1093 4.35 8.40 17.49
N ALA A 1094 4.49 7.16 17.01
CA ALA A 1094 3.67 6.06 17.50
C ALA A 1094 3.98 5.78 18.97
N ASP A 1095 2.95 5.46 19.76
CA ASP A 1095 3.08 5.08 21.19
C ASP A 1095 4.02 3.88 21.44
N GLU A 1096 4.31 3.11 20.39
CA GLU A 1096 5.20 1.95 20.42
C GLU A 1096 6.69 2.31 20.26
N LEU A 1097 7.01 3.57 19.90
CA LEU A 1097 8.40 4.03 19.89
C LEU A 1097 8.91 4.18 21.33
N PRO A 1098 10.17 3.79 21.63
CA PRO A 1098 10.74 4.00 22.96
C PRO A 1098 10.75 5.50 23.31
N GLU A 1099 10.47 5.84 24.57
CA GLU A 1099 10.32 7.24 25.01
C GLU A 1099 11.60 8.08 24.81
N ALA A 1100 12.77 7.46 24.94
CA ALA A 1100 14.06 8.09 24.64
C ALA A 1100 14.42 7.98 23.14
N THR A 1101 13.45 8.14 22.24
CA THR A 1101 13.66 8.09 20.78
C THR A 1101 12.92 9.23 20.10
N CYS A 1102 13.53 9.87 19.11
CA CYS A 1102 12.88 10.85 18.28
C CYS A 1102 12.86 10.43 16.81
N LEU A 1103 11.79 10.79 16.09
CA LEU A 1103 11.75 10.71 14.63
C LEU A 1103 12.52 11.90 14.06
N ALA A 1104 13.82 11.77 13.81
CA ALA A 1104 14.69 12.87 13.36
C ALA A 1104 14.14 13.63 12.13
N CYS A 1105 13.42 12.94 11.26
CA CYS A 1105 12.79 13.51 10.07
C CYS A 1105 11.51 14.32 10.34
N GLN A 1106 11.00 14.32 11.55
CA GLN A 1106 9.84 15.10 12.00
C GLN A 1106 10.12 15.80 13.34
N ALA A 1107 11.34 15.72 13.86
CA ALA A 1107 11.71 16.25 15.17
C ALA A 1107 12.46 17.57 15.01
N MET A 1108 12.12 18.53 15.85
CA MET A 1108 12.76 19.83 15.96
C MET A 1108 13.18 20.07 17.42
N PRO A 1109 14.37 20.61 17.71
CA PRO A 1109 14.81 20.88 19.08
C PRO A 1109 13.91 21.87 19.83
N LEU A 1110 13.62 21.56 21.10
CA LEU A 1110 13.05 22.49 22.07
C LEU A 1110 14.11 22.99 23.07
N THR A 1111 15.14 22.19 23.31
CA THR A 1111 16.29 22.50 24.15
C THR A 1111 17.57 22.13 23.41
N ASP A 1112 18.73 22.38 24.01
CA ASP A 1112 19.96 21.70 23.59
C ASP A 1112 19.78 20.18 23.68
N LEU A 1113 20.33 19.44 22.71
CA LEU A 1113 20.11 18.00 22.53
C LEU A 1113 21.40 17.23 22.37
N THR A 1114 21.37 15.98 22.83
CA THR A 1114 22.29 14.93 22.42
C THR A 1114 21.52 13.77 21.81
N ILE A 1115 21.86 13.37 20.60
CA ILE A 1115 21.23 12.24 19.89
C ILE A 1115 22.27 11.16 19.54
N ASP A 1116 21.86 9.89 19.63
CA ASP A 1116 22.67 8.71 19.31
C ASP A 1116 22.82 8.54 17.79
N ALA A 1117 23.62 9.42 17.19
CA ALA A 1117 23.74 9.60 15.74
C ALA A 1117 25.15 9.93 15.27
#